data_AF-A0A1X0SAM5-F1
#
_entry.id   AF-A0A1X0SAM5-F1
#
_cell.length_a   1.000
_cell.length_b   1.000
_cell.length_c   1.000
_cell.angle_alpha   90.00
_cell.angle_beta   90.00
_cell.angle_gamma   90.00
#
_symmetry.space_group_name_H-M   'P 1'
#
loop_
_entity.id
_entity.type
_entity.pdbx_description
1 polymer ?
#
loop_
_entity_poly.entity_id
_entity_poly.type
_entity_poly.pdbx_seq_one_letter_code
_entity_poly.pdbx_strand_id
1 'polypeptide(L)'
;MTAYTLLEQPLSRRISKRQCQIVALLFTSLLFLLFFFFKTTQEETLPYDKTYPPIRYINFTVPGQDDLVYVDLDRYPIEDQIIQLFAGSKEVIQEYTINKIQKKKQSPWVKTPSRIQPDTYACKNQLPPYPILRRIVKDHLDIADTNVFFEDDVELNLSLPFVFLPFEKQPKLKKGYHVCIRALVPFRDQGTHDPYNLFYRPYPTNHEQISYPWWDTMMTTLRNTQTDEITSLTMNPWLGHKQLRMKSRELRQVNSELPEWSKLRNELLRERKRLHMYEADFIIPADDAEYELSSLLEFVEGRYNFDYGPVTTYEPLQMPVLPFSKITTGKVQLKKKETLAEKLLKEHLKLPLCNGSDHPGRWLPWPNHTEYSTSQVLALTRHGKYWAPYSCRYRHLSYEQFNRCVSQKYPHGLDLYGDSNMRRAIKKFVSHGQWCKDWHKHITDPIVPEEKLPTILHKRQEEPKGYSSPQEYRFIVPEQTRSCYCEDFFEPYWNLDWFSGGARRFYLEINNSPAQVRAVGKTEWDKPEIRRANPGDKFKINSYKWDGLTYFNEPSWETAVRDNREISDVAVFSLGNWDSAFSNLESYLKDVDVLIQQIKDHYDLNKTMIIYRTPQYYCCRIDRDRRQRQVSGPKLDVFDIEVRKKFQEELHAIIWDTKILGETRTWEEKLESVDCSSNHVAADLVEVENQIFMNALCNK
;
A
#
# COMPACT_ATOMS: atom_id res chain seq x y z
N MET A 1 81.40 -0.48 15.94
CA MET A 1 81.94 -0.46 14.57
C MET A 1 81.69 0.93 14.01
N THR A 2 82.78 1.70 13.92
CA THR A 2 83.16 2.70 12.88
C THR A 2 82.07 3.19 11.92
N ALA A 3 81.92 4.49 11.63
CA ALA A 3 82.91 5.56 11.51
C ALA A 3 82.26 6.93 11.84
N TYR A 4 82.85 7.83 12.62
CA TYR A 4 84.03 8.66 12.31
C TYR A 4 83.98 9.27 10.90
N THR A 5 83.54 10.53 10.78
CA THR A 5 84.31 11.66 10.24
C THR A 5 83.40 12.87 10.01
N LEU A 6 83.99 14.06 10.10
CA LEU A 6 83.44 15.40 9.86
C LEU A 6 82.91 16.15 11.08
N LEU A 7 83.83 16.34 12.02
CA LEU A 7 84.00 17.61 12.74
C LEU A 7 84.50 18.70 11.77
N GLU A 8 84.16 19.94 12.12
CA GLU A 8 84.78 21.22 11.71
C GLU A 8 84.36 21.88 10.39
N GLN A 9 83.31 22.72 10.46
CA GLN A 9 83.39 24.12 9.99
C GLN A 9 82.46 25.02 10.84
N PRO A 10 82.91 26.21 11.28
CA PRO A 10 82.08 27.15 12.04
C PRO A 10 81.29 28.04 11.07
N LEU A 11 79.97 27.89 11.01
CA LEU A 11 79.10 28.82 10.29
C LEU A 11 78.42 29.76 11.28
N SER A 12 79.10 30.88 11.56
CA SER A 12 78.41 32.10 11.96
C SER A 12 77.53 32.55 10.79
N ARG A 13 76.26 32.17 10.78
CA ARG A 13 75.26 32.78 9.90
C ARG A 13 74.26 33.52 10.77
N ARG A 14 74.34 34.86 10.70
CA ARG A 14 73.24 35.74 11.13
C ARG A 14 71.96 35.23 10.49
N ILE A 15 71.03 34.77 11.32
CA ILE A 15 69.69 34.36 10.91
C ILE A 15 69.05 35.58 10.25
N SER A 16 68.73 35.46 8.95
CA SER A 16 68.10 36.58 8.23
C SER A 16 66.69 36.81 8.77
N LYS A 17 66.19 38.05 8.69
CA LYS A 17 64.83 38.42 9.13
C LYS A 17 63.75 37.50 8.54
N ARG A 18 63.98 36.99 7.33
CA ARG A 18 63.13 36.02 6.62
C ARG A 18 63.13 34.63 7.25
N GLN A 19 64.26 34.17 7.78
CA GLN A 19 64.36 32.91 8.51
C GLN A 19 63.69 33.00 9.89
N CYS A 20 63.81 34.13 10.60
CA CYS A 20 63.02 34.35 11.82
C CYS A 20 61.52 34.40 11.55
N GLN A 21 61.09 34.98 10.41
CA GLN A 21 59.67 34.98 10.02
C GLN A 21 59.17 33.58 9.68
N ILE A 22 59.97 32.75 9.00
CA ILE A 22 59.61 31.37 8.69
C ILE A 22 59.55 30.52 9.97
N VAL A 23 60.51 30.69 10.88
CA VAL A 23 60.49 30.01 12.19
C VAL A 23 59.30 30.49 13.02
N ALA A 24 58.99 31.79 13.03
CA ALA A 24 57.81 32.31 13.72
C ALA A 24 56.51 31.78 13.11
N LEU A 25 56.39 31.69 11.78
CA LEU A 25 55.26 31.10 11.08
C LEU A 25 55.11 29.62 11.40
N LEU A 26 56.20 28.86 11.38
CA LEU A 26 56.21 27.45 11.77
C LEU A 26 55.84 27.27 13.24
N PHE A 27 56.32 28.15 14.14
CA PHE A 27 55.98 28.11 15.55
C PHE A 27 54.52 28.49 15.80
N THR A 28 53.97 29.47 15.07
CA THR A 28 52.55 29.80 15.13
C THR A 28 51.66 28.73 14.50
N SER A 29 52.09 28.08 13.42
CA SER A 29 51.38 26.93 12.85
C SER A 29 51.45 25.71 13.77
N LEU A 30 52.58 25.48 14.45
CA LEU A 30 52.72 24.43 15.45
C LEU A 30 51.87 24.73 16.68
N LEU A 31 51.80 25.99 17.13
CA LEU A 31 50.90 26.43 18.20
C LEU A 31 49.44 26.33 17.78
N PHE A 32 49.08 26.65 16.54
CA PHE A 32 47.72 26.44 16.02
C PHE A 32 47.39 24.95 15.93
N LEU A 33 48.31 24.13 15.44
CA LEU A 33 48.16 22.67 15.40
C LEU A 33 48.04 22.09 16.80
N LEU A 34 48.87 22.51 17.76
CA LEU A 34 48.80 22.12 19.17
C LEU A 34 47.52 22.63 19.82
N PHE A 35 47.07 23.85 19.53
CA PHE A 35 45.80 24.39 20.04
C PHE A 35 44.62 23.60 19.49
N PHE A 36 44.64 23.19 18.22
CA PHE A 36 43.66 22.26 17.66
C PHE A 36 43.80 20.86 18.26
N PHE A 37 45.02 20.34 18.45
CA PHE A 37 45.29 19.04 19.06
C PHE A 37 44.77 18.97 20.50
N PHE A 38 45.03 20.00 21.30
CA PHE A 38 44.53 20.14 22.68
C PHE A 38 43.02 20.42 22.74
N LYS A 39 42.44 21.08 21.72
CA LYS A 39 40.98 21.26 21.64
C LYS A 39 40.26 19.98 21.17
N THR A 40 40.96 19.04 20.52
CA THR A 40 40.42 17.73 20.14
C THR A 40 40.69 16.62 21.15
N THR A 41 41.53 16.84 22.17
CA THR A 41 41.67 15.93 23.31
C THR A 41 41.01 16.51 24.55
N GLN A 42 39.73 16.87 24.45
CA GLN A 42 38.90 16.96 25.64
C GLN A 42 38.49 15.52 25.94
N GLU A 43 39.13 14.90 26.94
CA GLU A 43 38.70 13.61 27.47
C GLU A 43 37.19 13.67 27.71
N GLU A 44 36.49 12.66 27.18
CA GLU A 44 35.05 12.43 27.34
C GLU A 44 34.68 12.58 28.81
N THR A 45 34.16 13.75 29.21
CA THR A 45 33.69 13.93 30.57
C THR A 45 32.50 13.01 30.76
N LEU A 46 32.70 11.97 31.57
CA LEU A 46 31.69 10.99 31.94
C LEU A 46 30.38 11.70 32.34
N PRO A 47 29.21 11.18 31.95
CA PRO A 47 27.91 11.82 32.16
C PRO A 47 27.47 11.89 33.63
N TYR A 48 28.28 11.39 34.57
CA TYR A 48 27.92 11.21 35.96
C TYR A 48 28.78 12.06 36.89
N ASP A 49 28.11 12.77 37.79
CA ASP A 49 28.74 13.40 38.95
C ASP A 49 28.65 12.42 40.14
N LYS A 50 29.78 12.16 40.81
CA LYS A 50 29.83 11.31 42.01
C LYS A 50 29.39 12.05 43.27
N THR A 51 29.22 13.38 43.21
CA THR A 51 29.16 14.19 44.43
C THR A 51 27.76 14.39 45.00
N TYR A 52 26.68 14.52 44.22
CA TYR A 52 25.28 14.46 44.69
C TYR A 52 24.31 14.14 43.53
N PRO A 53 23.19 13.40 43.76
CA PRO A 53 22.20 13.19 42.70
C PRO A 53 21.50 14.51 42.36
N PRO A 54 21.35 14.86 41.06
CA PRO A 54 20.61 16.04 40.63
C PRO A 54 19.10 15.88 40.93
N ILE A 55 18.29 16.90 40.68
CA ILE A 55 16.85 16.86 41.01
C ILE A 55 16.12 15.87 40.09
N ARG A 56 16.48 15.82 38.80
CA ARG A 56 15.91 14.92 37.81
C ARG A 56 16.99 13.99 37.27
N TYR A 57 16.85 12.68 37.52
CA TYR A 57 17.88 11.72 37.15
C TYR A 57 17.36 10.32 36.85
N ILE A 58 18.19 9.55 36.15
CA ILE A 58 18.10 8.09 36.06
C ILE A 58 19.26 7.48 36.85
N ASN A 59 18.99 6.62 37.84
CA ASN A 59 20.03 5.96 38.63
C ASN A 59 20.19 4.49 38.29
N PHE A 60 21.42 3.98 38.25
CA PHE A 60 21.69 2.55 38.02
C PHE A 60 23.08 2.15 38.49
N THR A 61 23.30 0.85 38.64
CA THR A 61 24.63 0.27 38.88
C THR A 61 25.17 -0.29 37.58
N VAL A 62 26.46 -0.04 37.31
CA VAL A 62 27.15 -0.65 36.17
C VAL A 62 27.63 -2.04 36.60
N PRO A 63 27.35 -3.12 35.85
CA PRO A 63 27.84 -4.45 36.22
C PRO A 63 29.36 -4.45 36.40
N GLY A 64 29.82 -4.88 37.60
CA GLY A 64 31.23 -4.87 37.98
C GLY A 64 31.71 -3.58 38.67
N GLN A 65 30.81 -2.65 38.98
CA GLN A 65 31.08 -1.45 39.78
C GLN A 65 30.11 -1.38 40.96
N ASP A 66 30.61 -1.01 42.14
CA ASP A 66 29.80 -0.86 43.35
C ASP A 66 29.17 0.55 43.47
N ASP A 67 29.69 1.52 42.72
CA ASP A 67 29.23 2.90 42.73
C ASP A 67 27.89 3.05 41.99
N LEU A 68 26.96 3.81 42.60
CA LEU A 68 25.72 4.21 41.96
C LEU A 68 25.98 5.34 40.96
N VAL A 69 25.55 5.15 39.71
CA VAL A 69 25.73 6.08 38.60
C VAL A 69 24.41 6.78 38.28
N TYR A 70 24.49 8.04 37.86
CA TYR A 70 23.33 8.86 37.51
C TYR A 70 23.47 9.50 36.13
N VAL A 71 22.37 9.54 35.37
CA VAL A 71 22.22 10.41 34.19
C VAL A 71 21.45 11.64 34.62
N ASP A 72 22.08 12.80 34.51
CA ASP A 72 21.50 14.11 34.85
C ASP A 72 20.55 14.60 33.74
N LEU A 73 19.24 14.50 33.97
CA LEU A 73 18.23 14.87 32.99
C LEU A 73 18.17 16.39 32.75
N ASP A 74 18.71 17.21 33.66
CA ASP A 74 18.82 18.65 33.44
C ASP A 74 19.94 18.98 32.43
N ARG A 75 20.98 18.14 32.35
CA ARG A 75 22.06 18.23 31.36
C ARG A 75 21.73 17.56 30.02
N TYR A 76 20.76 16.63 30.03
CA TYR A 76 20.36 15.80 28.90
C TYR A 76 18.87 16.00 28.58
N PRO A 77 18.50 17.17 28.00
CA PRO A 77 17.11 17.55 27.84
C PRO A 77 16.35 16.70 26.82
N ILE A 78 17.03 16.08 25.84
CA ILE A 78 16.39 15.16 24.90
C ILE A 78 15.94 13.89 25.63
N GLU A 79 16.81 13.33 26.46
CA GLU A 79 16.55 12.15 27.28
C GLU A 79 15.42 12.40 28.29
N ASP A 80 15.40 13.59 28.91
CA ASP A 80 14.29 14.03 29.76
C ASP A 80 12.95 14.01 29.01
N GLN A 81 12.92 14.55 27.78
CA GLN A 81 11.72 14.52 26.94
C GLN A 81 11.31 13.11 26.52
N ILE A 82 12.27 12.24 26.20
CA ILE A 82 12.00 10.84 25.86
C ILE A 82 11.28 10.14 27.02
N ILE A 83 11.75 10.34 28.25
CA ILE A 83 11.15 9.74 29.46
C ILE A 83 9.75 10.28 29.74
N GLN A 84 9.55 11.58 29.56
CA GLN A 84 8.25 12.21 29.78
C GLN A 84 7.20 11.77 28.75
N LEU A 85 7.61 11.56 27.49
CA LEU A 85 6.69 11.26 26.40
C LEU A 85 6.44 9.76 26.22
N PHE A 86 7.46 8.92 26.43
CA PHE A 86 7.41 7.50 26.07
C PHE A 86 7.65 6.60 27.28
N ALA A 87 6.60 5.90 27.72
CA ALA A 87 6.69 4.93 28.81
C ALA A 87 7.67 3.78 28.48
N GLY A 88 8.42 3.32 29.50
CA GLY A 88 9.41 2.24 29.35
C GLY A 88 10.73 2.67 28.69
N SER A 89 10.90 3.96 28.38
CA SER A 89 12.14 4.48 27.78
C SER A 89 13.27 4.66 28.81
N LYS A 90 12.94 4.78 30.10
CA LYS A 90 13.94 4.90 31.19
C LYS A 90 14.89 3.71 31.19
N GLU A 91 14.37 2.50 31.12
CA GLU A 91 15.14 1.25 31.12
C GLU A 91 16.02 1.15 29.86
N VAL A 92 15.51 1.61 28.72
CA VAL A 92 16.22 1.62 27.44
C VAL A 92 17.42 2.59 27.48
N ILE A 93 17.23 3.80 28.00
CA ILE A 93 18.32 4.78 28.19
C ILE A 93 19.36 4.20 29.14
N GLN A 94 18.93 3.61 30.26
CA GLN A 94 19.80 2.94 31.22
C GLN A 94 20.69 1.88 30.57
N GLU A 95 20.09 0.95 29.82
CA GLU A 95 20.84 -0.11 29.15
C GLU A 95 21.84 0.47 28.14
N TYR A 96 21.42 1.47 27.36
CA TYR A 96 22.29 2.15 26.40
C TYR A 96 23.50 2.80 27.10
N THR A 97 23.27 3.54 28.19
CA THR A 97 24.33 4.20 28.96
C THR A 97 25.30 3.19 29.56
N ILE A 98 24.81 2.10 30.15
CA ILE A 98 25.66 1.03 30.70
C ILE A 98 26.56 0.44 29.60
N ASN A 99 25.99 0.13 28.43
CA ASN A 99 26.74 -0.45 27.32
C ASN A 99 27.81 0.52 26.79
N LYS A 100 27.50 1.83 26.73
CA LYS A 100 28.46 2.87 26.32
C LYS A 100 29.63 2.99 27.30
N ILE A 101 29.33 3.06 28.61
CA ILE A 101 30.34 3.09 29.68
C ILE A 101 31.26 1.87 29.63
N GLN A 102 30.68 0.68 29.38
CA GLN A 102 31.44 -0.57 29.29
C GLN A 102 32.17 -0.76 27.95
N LYS A 103 32.11 0.21 27.02
CA LYS A 103 32.71 0.14 25.67
C LYS A 103 32.30 -1.12 24.90
N LYS A 104 31.09 -1.63 25.14
CA LYS A 104 30.54 -2.77 24.39
C LYS A 104 30.09 -2.27 23.02
N LYS A 105 30.29 -3.08 21.97
CA LYS A 105 29.73 -2.79 20.64
C LYS A 105 28.21 -2.64 20.80
N GLN A 106 27.69 -1.45 20.54
CA GLN A 106 26.28 -1.16 20.66
C GLN A 106 25.56 -1.69 19.42
N SER A 107 24.58 -2.56 19.65
CA SER A 107 23.59 -2.87 18.63
C SER A 107 22.47 -1.81 18.74
N PRO A 108 22.00 -1.24 17.62
CA PRO A 108 20.82 -0.37 17.67
C PRO A 108 19.57 -1.16 18.06
N TRP A 109 19.56 -2.47 17.86
CA TRP A 109 18.37 -3.30 18.02
C TRP A 109 18.15 -3.75 19.47
N VAL A 110 16.89 -3.95 19.83
CA VAL A 110 16.51 -4.52 21.11
C VAL A 110 16.96 -5.99 21.17
N LYS A 111 17.57 -6.39 22.29
CA LYS A 111 17.95 -7.79 22.52
C LYS A 111 16.72 -8.68 22.57
N THR A 112 16.84 -9.87 22.02
CA THR A 112 15.78 -10.89 22.11
C THR A 112 15.53 -11.24 23.58
N PRO A 113 14.30 -11.05 24.11
CA PRO A 113 13.98 -11.44 25.47
C PRO A 113 14.03 -12.97 25.62
N SER A 114 14.36 -13.45 26.81
CA SER A 114 14.47 -14.87 27.12
C SER A 114 13.15 -15.63 26.94
N ARG A 115 12.01 -14.94 27.10
CA ARG A 115 10.67 -15.47 26.89
C ARG A 115 9.91 -14.61 25.88
N ILE A 116 9.50 -15.22 24.77
CA ILE A 116 8.73 -14.56 23.70
C ILE A 116 7.26 -14.98 23.81
N GLN A 117 6.41 -14.03 24.16
CA GLN A 117 4.94 -14.10 24.09
C GLN A 117 4.42 -13.63 22.72
N PRO A 118 3.16 -13.95 22.32
CA PRO A 118 2.61 -13.58 21.01
C PRO A 118 2.70 -12.09 20.67
N ASP A 119 2.50 -11.21 21.65
CA ASP A 119 2.48 -9.76 21.48
C ASP A 119 3.83 -9.09 21.82
N THR A 120 4.90 -9.87 22.05
CA THR A 120 6.22 -9.32 22.47
C THR A 120 6.73 -8.30 21.47
N TYR A 121 6.56 -8.58 20.18
CA TYR A 121 7.06 -7.75 19.09
C TYR A 121 5.98 -6.89 18.43
N ALA A 122 4.78 -6.79 19.01
CA ALA A 122 3.71 -5.93 18.50
C ALA A 122 4.08 -4.44 18.61
N CYS A 123 3.61 -3.60 17.69
CA CYS A 123 3.99 -2.18 17.61
C CYS A 123 3.65 -1.42 18.90
N LYS A 124 2.47 -1.69 19.48
CA LYS A 124 2.01 -1.11 20.75
C LYS A 124 2.94 -1.38 21.96
N ASN A 125 3.74 -2.45 21.90
CA ASN A 125 4.56 -2.93 23.01
C ASN A 125 6.07 -2.70 22.79
N GLN A 126 6.46 -2.12 21.66
CA GLN A 126 7.86 -1.95 21.28
C GLN A 126 8.14 -0.50 20.96
N LEU A 127 9.02 0.15 21.72
CA LEU A 127 9.59 1.42 21.30
C LEU A 127 10.53 1.23 20.10
N PRO A 128 10.74 2.25 19.27
CA PRO A 128 11.81 2.24 18.29
C PRO A 128 13.17 2.06 18.99
N PRO A 129 14.17 1.47 18.31
CA PRO A 129 15.57 1.54 18.70
C PRO A 129 15.95 2.91 19.28
N TYR A 130 16.67 2.92 20.41
CA TYR A 130 17.04 4.17 21.08
C TYR A 130 17.70 5.21 20.15
N PRO A 131 18.68 4.85 19.30
CA PRO A 131 19.26 5.80 18.31
C PRO A 131 18.21 6.46 17.41
N ILE A 132 17.25 5.67 16.92
CA ILE A 132 16.16 6.14 16.05
C ILE A 132 15.20 7.03 16.83
N LEU A 133 14.76 6.57 18.01
CA LEU A 133 13.86 7.31 18.88
C LEU A 133 14.45 8.67 19.24
N ARG A 134 15.70 8.69 19.71
CA ARG A 134 16.43 9.90 20.07
C ARG A 134 16.52 10.87 18.89
N ARG A 135 16.88 10.36 17.70
CA ARG A 135 16.96 11.18 16.49
C ARG A 135 15.61 11.81 16.14
N ILE A 136 14.52 11.05 16.19
CA ILE A 136 13.17 11.56 15.90
C ILE A 136 12.77 12.64 16.91
N VAL A 137 13.02 12.44 18.21
CA VAL A 137 12.72 13.43 19.26
C VAL A 137 13.52 14.72 19.06
N LYS A 138 14.83 14.61 18.83
CA LYS A 138 15.73 15.74 18.57
C LYS A 138 15.23 16.58 17.38
N ASP A 139 14.84 15.91 16.30
CA ASP A 139 14.36 16.52 15.08
C ASP A 139 12.96 17.17 15.23
N HIS A 140 12.10 16.64 16.10
CA HIS A 140 10.76 17.20 16.32
C HIS A 140 10.73 18.39 17.28
N LEU A 141 11.54 18.37 18.33
CA LEU A 141 11.43 19.33 19.43
C LEU A 141 12.38 20.55 19.30
N ASP A 142 13.33 20.55 18.35
CA ASP A 142 14.32 21.62 18.14
C ASP A 142 15.09 22.01 19.43
N ILE A 143 15.32 21.03 20.31
CA ILE A 143 15.99 21.27 21.60
C ILE A 143 17.50 21.37 21.36
N ALA A 144 18.11 22.43 21.89
CA ALA A 144 19.56 22.58 21.87
C ALA A 144 20.20 21.46 22.69
N ASP A 145 21.06 20.68 22.04
CA ASP A 145 21.83 19.63 22.67
C ASP A 145 23.31 19.99 22.63
N THR A 146 23.83 20.37 23.79
CA THR A 146 25.23 20.78 23.95
C THR A 146 26.15 19.62 24.27
N ASN A 147 25.64 18.39 24.43
CA ASN A 147 26.42 17.26 24.93
C ASN A 147 26.46 16.12 23.91
N VAL A 148 27.67 15.72 23.50
CA VAL A 148 27.87 14.68 22.49
C VAL A 148 27.77 13.25 23.04
N PHE A 149 27.61 13.04 24.36
CA PHE A 149 27.63 11.70 24.95
C PHE A 149 26.56 10.76 24.36
N PHE A 150 25.36 11.26 24.04
CA PHE A 150 24.31 10.46 23.40
C PHE A 150 24.20 10.72 21.89
N GLU A 151 25.12 11.49 21.29
CA GLU A 151 25.28 11.47 19.84
C GLU A 151 25.84 10.11 19.42
N ASP A 152 25.24 9.52 18.40
CA ASP A 152 25.46 8.12 18.03
C ASP A 152 26.78 7.93 17.27
N ASP A 153 27.56 6.92 17.67
CA ASP A 153 28.62 6.28 16.86
C ASP A 153 28.09 5.07 16.06
N VAL A 154 26.76 4.96 15.95
CA VAL A 154 26.10 3.76 15.40
C VAL A 154 26.18 3.78 13.87
N GLU A 155 26.54 2.63 13.28
CA GLU A 155 26.60 2.40 11.81
C GLU A 155 25.20 2.42 11.11
N LEU A 156 24.24 3.18 11.62
CA LEU A 156 22.93 3.39 10.97
C LEU A 156 22.92 4.74 10.25
N ASN A 157 22.80 4.70 8.93
CA ASN A 157 22.61 5.92 8.15
C ASN A 157 21.15 6.39 8.20
N LEU A 158 20.82 7.21 9.19
CA LEU A 158 19.48 7.79 9.37
C LEU A 158 19.13 8.87 8.32
N SER A 159 20.04 9.18 7.39
CA SER A 159 19.79 10.10 6.27
C SER A 159 19.22 9.38 5.04
N LEU A 160 19.11 8.06 5.07
CA LEU A 160 18.49 7.25 4.02
C LEU A 160 17.23 6.55 4.55
N PRO A 161 16.20 6.35 3.71
CA PRO A 161 15.03 5.60 4.11
C PRO A 161 15.35 4.11 4.20
N PHE A 162 14.77 3.43 5.17
CA PHE A 162 14.89 1.98 5.35
C PHE A 162 13.70 1.42 6.12
N VAL A 163 13.46 0.13 5.94
CA VAL A 163 12.53 -0.65 6.76
C VAL A 163 13.30 -1.41 7.80
N PHE A 164 12.71 -1.61 8.97
CA PHE A 164 13.33 -2.38 10.02
C PHE A 164 12.39 -3.26 10.83
N LEU A 165 12.97 -4.36 11.31
CA LEU A 165 12.36 -5.34 12.20
C LEU A 165 12.75 -5.04 13.66
N PRO A 166 11.96 -5.48 14.65
CA PRO A 166 12.12 -5.08 16.05
C PRO A 166 13.16 -5.94 16.80
N PHE A 167 13.97 -6.73 16.11
CA PHE A 167 14.90 -7.67 16.73
C PHE A 167 16.23 -7.77 15.97
N GLU A 168 17.31 -7.90 16.72
CA GLU A 168 18.67 -8.02 16.17
C GLU A 168 18.91 -9.34 15.42
N LYS A 169 18.37 -10.43 15.98
CA LYS A 169 18.53 -11.80 15.48
C LYS A 169 17.16 -12.43 15.35
N GLN A 170 17.02 -13.32 14.37
CA GLN A 170 15.76 -13.99 14.07
C GLN A 170 15.22 -14.75 15.30
N PRO A 171 14.07 -14.33 15.86
CA PRO A 171 13.46 -15.02 16.98
C PRO A 171 12.72 -16.29 16.52
N LYS A 172 12.41 -17.16 17.47
CA LYS A 172 11.55 -18.33 17.22
C LYS A 172 10.08 -17.89 17.21
N LEU A 173 9.62 -17.42 16.06
CA LEU A 173 8.24 -17.01 15.83
C LEU A 173 7.34 -18.21 15.49
N LYS A 174 6.05 -18.07 15.80
CA LYS A 174 4.99 -19.04 15.52
C LYS A 174 3.77 -18.34 14.94
N LYS A 175 2.86 -19.12 14.36
CA LYS A 175 1.54 -18.66 13.92
C LYS A 175 0.84 -17.88 15.03
N GLY A 176 0.24 -16.75 14.66
CA GLY A 176 -0.49 -15.85 15.56
C GLY A 176 0.38 -14.86 16.33
N TYR A 177 1.70 -14.88 16.17
CA TYR A 177 2.57 -13.87 16.78
C TYR A 177 2.47 -12.56 16.00
N HIS A 178 2.54 -11.44 16.71
CA HIS A 178 2.53 -10.10 16.14
C HIS A 178 3.97 -9.59 15.98
N VAL A 179 4.30 -9.09 14.79
CA VAL A 179 5.61 -8.51 14.47
C VAL A 179 5.39 -7.10 13.93
N CYS A 180 5.93 -6.12 14.65
CA CYS A 180 5.93 -4.74 14.22
C CYS A 180 6.97 -4.53 13.13
N ILE A 181 6.53 -4.03 11.97
CA ILE A 181 7.39 -3.61 10.88
C ILE A 181 7.36 -2.10 10.84
N ARG A 182 8.52 -1.46 10.81
CA ARG A 182 8.63 0.00 10.78
C ARG A 182 9.41 0.47 9.57
N ALA A 183 9.02 1.60 9.02
CA ALA A 183 9.76 2.29 7.97
C ALA A 183 10.18 3.66 8.48
N LEU A 184 11.44 4.01 8.28
CA LEU A 184 11.98 5.33 8.56
C LEU A 184 12.15 6.07 7.24
N VAL A 185 11.62 7.28 7.14
CA VAL A 185 11.66 8.10 5.94
C VAL A 185 12.20 9.51 6.29
N PRO A 186 13.47 9.80 5.99
CA PRO A 186 14.03 11.13 6.21
C PRO A 186 13.62 12.09 5.09
N PHE A 187 13.46 13.37 5.44
CA PHE A 187 13.28 14.44 4.46
C PHE A 187 14.55 14.66 3.64
N ARG A 188 14.45 14.70 2.31
CA ARG A 188 15.53 15.06 1.40
C ARG A 188 15.27 16.45 0.82
N ASP A 189 16.06 17.41 1.27
CA ASP A 189 16.02 18.74 0.70
C ASP A 189 16.48 18.69 -0.77
N GLN A 190 15.63 19.19 -1.68
CA GLN A 190 16.02 19.41 -3.08
C GLN A 190 16.28 20.88 -3.40
N GLY A 191 16.49 21.67 -2.35
CA GLY A 191 16.89 23.05 -2.42
C GLY A 191 15.71 24.01 -2.57
N THR A 192 16.03 25.30 -2.55
CA THR A 192 15.06 26.40 -2.60
C THR A 192 14.28 26.51 -3.92
N HIS A 193 14.66 25.74 -4.93
CA HIS A 193 14.03 25.71 -6.25
C HIS A 193 13.02 24.56 -6.41
N ASP A 194 12.79 23.73 -5.38
CA ASP A 194 11.73 22.71 -5.41
C ASP A 194 10.37 23.43 -5.58
N PRO A 195 9.72 23.34 -6.76
CA PRO A 195 8.47 24.03 -6.97
C PRO A 195 7.41 23.53 -5.99
N TYR A 196 7.49 22.26 -5.57
CA TYR A 196 6.51 21.62 -4.69
C TYR A 196 6.67 21.98 -3.21
N ASN A 197 7.70 22.74 -2.84
CA ASN A 197 8.00 23.10 -1.44
C ASN A 197 6.79 23.76 -0.73
N LEU A 198 6.01 24.55 -1.46
CA LEU A 198 4.85 25.27 -0.93
C LEU A 198 3.48 24.74 -1.42
N PHE A 199 3.46 23.76 -2.34
CA PHE A 199 2.22 23.29 -2.96
C PHE A 199 1.58 22.11 -2.23
N TYR A 200 2.31 21.37 -1.41
CA TYR A 200 1.72 20.25 -0.69
C TYR A 200 0.81 20.66 0.45
N ARG A 201 -0.34 19.99 0.50
CA ARG A 201 -1.26 20.03 1.62
C ARG A 201 -1.72 18.59 1.87
N PRO A 202 -1.37 17.98 3.01
CA PRO A 202 -1.96 16.71 3.37
C PRO A 202 -3.46 16.92 3.55
N TYR A 203 -4.26 15.87 3.30
CA TYR A 203 -5.70 15.96 3.51
C TYR A 203 -5.98 16.36 4.97
N PRO A 204 -6.78 17.39 5.25
CA PRO A 204 -6.87 17.99 6.58
C PRO A 204 -7.18 16.98 7.68
N THR A 205 -8.14 16.08 7.46
CA THR A 205 -8.54 15.05 8.43
C THR A 205 -7.39 14.10 8.74
N ASN A 206 -6.70 13.59 7.72
CA ASN A 206 -5.61 12.64 7.90
C ASN A 206 -4.38 13.30 8.53
N HIS A 207 -4.12 14.56 8.17
CA HIS A 207 -3.06 15.33 8.78
C HIS A 207 -3.31 15.59 10.27
N GLU A 208 -4.52 15.99 10.62
CA GLU A 208 -4.93 16.24 12.00
C GLU A 208 -4.82 14.95 12.84
N GLN A 209 -5.28 13.83 12.28
CA GLN A 209 -5.26 12.53 12.94
C GLN A 209 -3.90 11.82 12.89
N ILE A 210 -2.98 12.28 12.04
CA ILE A 210 -1.73 11.59 11.69
C ILE A 210 -2.01 10.17 11.23
N SER A 211 -2.86 10.04 10.21
CA SER A 211 -3.29 8.76 9.64
C SER A 211 -2.89 8.63 8.17
N TYR A 212 -2.87 7.40 7.67
CA TYR A 212 -2.55 7.12 6.27
C TYR A 212 -3.65 7.62 5.33
N PRO A 213 -3.32 8.25 4.19
CA PRO A 213 -2.00 8.70 3.78
C PRO A 213 -1.62 10.02 4.46
N TRP A 214 -0.34 10.15 4.82
CA TRP A 214 0.22 11.34 5.45
C TRP A 214 1.27 11.96 4.52
N TRP A 215 2.52 12.11 4.94
CA TRP A 215 3.58 12.73 4.12
C TRP A 215 4.18 11.81 3.06
N ASP A 216 4.23 10.52 3.36
CA ASP A 216 4.88 9.50 2.55
C ASP A 216 3.97 8.28 2.44
N THR A 217 4.08 7.57 1.33
CA THR A 217 3.40 6.29 1.14
C THR A 217 4.34 5.29 0.50
N MET A 218 4.08 4.03 0.82
CA MET A 218 4.95 2.93 0.46
C MET A 218 4.13 1.67 0.28
N MET A 219 4.61 0.82 -0.62
CA MET A 219 4.11 -0.54 -0.77
C MET A 219 4.99 -1.47 0.02
N THR A 220 4.50 -1.90 1.17
CA THR A 220 5.19 -2.91 1.98
C THR A 220 4.51 -4.25 1.79
N THR A 221 5.27 -5.26 1.40
CA THR A 221 4.76 -6.59 1.11
C THR A 221 5.58 -7.67 1.80
N LEU A 222 4.91 -8.70 2.29
CA LEU A 222 5.54 -9.95 2.72
C LEU A 222 5.23 -11.03 1.70
N ARG A 223 6.29 -11.61 1.13
CA ARG A 223 6.20 -12.73 0.20
C ARG A 223 6.51 -14.03 0.92
N ASN A 224 5.59 -14.97 0.95
CA ASN A 224 5.91 -16.33 1.36
C ASN A 224 6.79 -16.99 0.27
N THR A 225 8.04 -17.31 0.60
CA THR A 225 9.03 -17.78 -0.39
C THR A 225 8.72 -19.17 -0.95
N GLN A 226 7.86 -19.93 -0.28
CA GLN A 226 7.45 -21.27 -0.67
C GLN A 226 6.22 -21.25 -1.59
N THR A 227 5.24 -20.40 -1.31
CA THR A 227 3.95 -20.36 -2.03
C THR A 227 3.83 -19.23 -3.05
N ASP A 228 4.71 -18.24 -2.98
CA ASP A 228 4.58 -16.99 -3.75
C ASP A 228 3.33 -16.16 -3.38
N GLU A 229 2.75 -16.43 -2.21
CA GLU A 229 1.70 -15.59 -1.62
C GLU A 229 2.27 -14.24 -1.21
N ILE A 230 1.52 -13.17 -1.47
CA ILE A 230 1.84 -11.81 -1.06
C ILE A 230 0.80 -11.33 -0.05
N THR A 231 1.29 -10.83 1.09
CA THR A 231 0.51 -10.06 2.05
C THR A 231 0.94 -8.61 1.97
N SER A 232 0.04 -7.72 1.59
CA SER A 232 0.28 -6.27 1.59
C SER A 232 0.04 -5.70 2.99
N LEU A 233 0.91 -4.79 3.42
CA LEU A 233 0.84 -4.13 4.71
C LEU A 233 0.55 -2.65 4.52
N THR A 234 -0.53 -2.17 5.13
CA THR A 234 -0.84 -0.74 5.22
C THR A 234 0.03 -0.11 6.31
N MET A 235 0.98 0.71 5.90
CA MET A 235 1.90 1.40 6.81
C MET A 235 1.25 2.67 7.34
N ASN A 236 0.98 2.73 8.63
CA ASN A 236 0.38 3.89 9.29
C ASN A 236 1.45 4.78 9.93
N PRO A 237 1.29 6.11 9.98
CA PRO A 237 2.20 6.96 10.75
C PRO A 237 2.32 6.49 12.20
N TRP A 238 3.53 6.48 12.75
CA TRP A 238 3.76 6.10 14.14
C TRP A 238 3.02 7.03 15.10
N LEU A 239 2.28 6.46 16.05
CA LEU A 239 1.47 7.22 17.00
C LEU A 239 2.29 8.22 17.83
N GLY A 240 3.59 7.96 18.03
CA GLY A 240 4.49 8.87 18.73
C GLY A 240 4.66 10.24 18.05
N HIS A 241 4.41 10.35 16.73
CA HIS A 241 4.37 11.65 16.06
C HIS A 241 3.31 12.58 16.64
N LYS A 242 2.18 12.04 17.12
CA LYS A 242 1.12 12.84 17.74
C LYS A 242 1.58 13.44 19.05
N GLN A 243 2.26 12.66 19.88
CA GLN A 243 2.84 13.12 21.14
C GLN A 243 3.90 14.19 20.90
N LEU A 244 4.78 13.97 19.92
CA LEU A 244 5.82 14.92 19.54
C LEU A 244 5.28 16.22 18.96
N ARG A 245 4.21 16.16 18.16
CA ARG A 245 3.52 17.36 17.65
C ARG A 245 2.98 18.20 18.80
N MET A 246 2.25 17.58 19.73
CA MET A 246 1.70 18.28 20.89
C MET A 246 2.82 18.91 21.74
N LYS A 247 3.88 18.15 22.03
CA LYS A 247 5.00 18.66 22.83
C LYS A 247 5.76 19.80 22.13
N SER A 248 5.96 19.68 20.81
CA SER A 248 6.58 20.73 20.01
C SER A 248 5.77 22.02 20.04
N ARG A 249 4.43 21.94 20.04
CA ARG A 249 3.53 23.10 20.21
C ARG A 249 3.63 23.72 21.60
N GLU A 250 3.75 22.92 22.66
CA GLU A 250 3.93 23.43 24.03
C GLU A 250 5.24 24.17 24.22
N LEU A 251 6.35 23.59 23.72
CA LEU A 251 7.69 24.18 23.86
C LEU A 251 7.85 25.45 23.04
N ARG A 252 7.14 25.54 21.92
CA ARG A 252 7.12 26.74 21.09
C ARG A 252 6.10 27.71 21.67
N GLN A 253 6.58 28.80 22.26
CA GLN A 253 5.77 29.99 22.48
C GLN A 253 5.41 30.56 21.10
N VAL A 254 4.36 30.04 20.47
CA VAL A 254 3.91 30.49 19.15
C VAL A 254 3.59 31.97 19.26
N ASN A 255 4.22 32.83 18.45
CA ASN A 255 3.98 34.27 18.49
C ASN A 255 2.47 34.53 18.40
N SER A 256 1.91 35.06 19.48
CA SER A 256 0.47 35.30 19.60
C SER A 256 -0.06 36.21 18.50
N GLU A 257 0.81 37.07 17.95
CA GLU A 257 0.53 38.05 16.90
C GLU A 257 0.31 37.46 15.50
N LEU A 258 0.72 36.21 15.23
CA LEU A 258 0.48 35.59 13.93
C LEU A 258 -0.98 35.11 13.79
N PRO A 259 -1.64 35.34 12.64
CA PRO A 259 -2.93 34.72 12.34
C PRO A 259 -2.85 33.19 12.40
N GLU A 260 -3.94 32.53 12.79
CA GLU A 260 -4.02 31.07 12.93
C GLU A 260 -3.61 30.31 11.67
N TRP A 261 -4.07 30.76 10.49
CA TRP A 261 -3.70 30.14 9.22
C TRP A 261 -2.18 30.18 8.95
N SER A 262 -1.49 31.23 9.40
CA SER A 262 -0.04 31.37 9.25
C SER A 262 0.69 30.43 10.20
N LYS A 263 0.18 30.30 11.44
CA LYS A 263 0.68 29.35 12.44
C LYS A 263 0.57 27.90 11.92
N LEU A 264 -0.60 27.51 11.42
CA LEU A 264 -0.84 26.18 10.85
C LEU A 264 0.05 25.90 9.64
N ARG A 265 0.21 26.89 8.74
CA ARG A 265 1.11 26.76 7.58
C ARG A 265 2.57 26.56 7.99
N ASN A 266 3.05 27.34 8.96
CA ASN A 266 4.43 27.21 9.46
C ASN A 266 4.66 25.85 10.14
N GLU A 267 3.65 25.34 10.84
CA GLU A 267 3.71 24.00 11.43
C GLU A 267 3.78 22.93 10.34
N LEU A 268 2.90 22.98 9.34
CA LEU A 268 2.91 22.08 8.19
C LEU A 268 4.27 22.03 7.49
N LEU A 269 4.85 23.19 7.20
CA LEU A 269 6.17 23.28 6.54
C LEU A 269 7.31 22.73 7.39
N ARG A 270 7.21 22.84 8.72
CA ARG A 270 8.20 22.25 9.63
C ARG A 270 8.02 20.75 9.72
N GLU A 271 6.78 20.29 9.87
CA GLU A 271 6.49 18.87 9.97
C GLU A 271 6.95 18.10 8.74
N ARG A 272 6.71 18.65 7.53
CA ARG A 272 7.23 18.11 6.27
C ARG A 272 8.73 17.80 6.32
N LYS A 273 9.52 18.66 6.97
CA LYS A 273 10.98 18.58 7.02
C LYS A 273 11.50 17.61 8.07
N ARG A 274 10.60 16.98 8.83
CA ARG A 274 10.98 16.07 9.91
C ARG A 274 11.22 14.66 9.40
N LEU A 275 11.90 13.89 10.23
CA LEU A 275 12.04 12.45 10.08
C LEU A 275 10.71 11.77 10.37
N HIS A 276 10.12 11.12 9.37
CA HIS A 276 8.87 10.38 9.52
C HIS A 276 9.14 8.91 9.79
N MET A 277 8.24 8.30 10.57
CA MET A 277 8.24 6.88 10.83
C MET A 277 6.82 6.34 10.64
N TYR A 278 6.75 5.20 9.96
CA TYR A 278 5.53 4.48 9.69
C TYR A 278 5.64 3.07 10.27
N GLU A 279 4.53 2.48 10.66
CA GLU A 279 4.49 1.15 11.26
C GLU A 279 3.27 0.33 10.81
N ALA A 280 3.44 -0.98 10.79
CA ALA A 280 2.38 -1.96 10.57
C ALA A 280 2.60 -3.17 11.47
N ASP A 281 1.51 -3.69 12.05
CA ASP A 281 1.52 -4.94 12.79
C ASP A 281 1.20 -6.11 11.84
N PHE A 282 2.16 -7.01 11.66
CA PHE A 282 1.98 -8.23 10.88
C PHE A 282 1.72 -9.43 11.81
N ILE A 283 0.63 -10.15 11.54
CA ILE A 283 0.29 -11.40 12.25
C ILE A 283 0.81 -12.57 11.44
N ILE A 284 1.67 -13.38 12.03
CA ILE A 284 2.23 -14.56 11.38
C ILE A 284 1.12 -15.56 10.99
N PRO A 285 0.91 -15.86 9.70
CA PRO A 285 -0.24 -16.65 9.27
C PRO A 285 -0.01 -18.17 9.34
N ALA A 286 1.24 -18.62 9.25
CA ALA A 286 1.60 -20.04 9.26
C ALA A 286 2.91 -20.32 10.00
N ASP A 287 3.01 -21.51 10.57
CA ASP A 287 4.24 -22.09 11.11
C ASP A 287 5.10 -22.69 9.99
N ASP A 288 6.41 -22.88 10.25
CA ASP A 288 7.39 -23.51 9.35
C ASP A 288 7.52 -22.85 7.96
N ALA A 289 7.20 -21.56 7.88
CA ALA A 289 7.26 -20.70 6.70
C ALA A 289 8.39 -19.67 6.78
N GLU A 290 8.84 -19.21 5.61
CA GLU A 290 9.74 -18.08 5.43
C GLU A 290 9.03 -16.99 4.64
N TYR A 291 9.08 -15.76 5.16
CA TYR A 291 8.54 -14.57 4.54
C TYR A 291 9.68 -13.62 4.19
N GLU A 292 9.68 -13.13 2.96
CA GLU A 292 10.57 -12.07 2.50
C GLU A 292 9.82 -10.74 2.55
N LEU A 293 10.28 -9.83 3.40
CA LEU A 293 9.79 -8.47 3.50
C LEU A 293 10.46 -7.62 2.42
N SER A 294 9.66 -6.93 1.63
CA SER A 294 10.11 -5.91 0.69
C SER A 294 9.25 -4.66 0.86
N SER A 295 9.85 -3.49 0.66
CA SER A 295 9.12 -2.23 0.65
C SER A 295 9.64 -1.27 -0.41
N LEU A 296 8.72 -0.74 -1.19
CA LEU A 296 8.95 0.29 -2.19
C LEU A 296 8.37 1.60 -1.68
N LEU A 297 9.23 2.59 -1.46
CA LEU A 297 8.82 3.94 -1.12
C LEU A 297 8.38 4.65 -2.40
N GLU A 298 7.10 4.97 -2.50
CA GLU A 298 6.50 5.48 -3.73
C GLU A 298 6.48 7.01 -3.73
N PHE A 299 5.76 7.56 -2.77
CA PHE A 299 5.50 8.98 -2.68
C PHE A 299 6.18 9.53 -1.42
N VAL A 300 6.95 10.60 -1.57
CA VAL A 300 7.80 11.15 -0.51
C VAL A 300 7.58 12.64 -0.29
N GLU A 301 7.75 13.05 0.97
CA GLU A 301 7.90 14.44 1.41
C GLU A 301 6.72 15.36 1.04
N GLY A 302 5.55 14.78 0.80
CA GLY A 302 4.44 15.53 0.23
C GLY A 302 4.74 16.18 -1.12
N ARG A 303 5.76 15.79 -1.89
CA ARG A 303 5.91 16.37 -3.26
C ARG A 303 4.66 16.13 -4.12
N TYR A 304 3.92 15.10 -3.75
CA TYR A 304 2.73 14.60 -4.41
C TYR A 304 1.51 15.07 -3.63
N ASN A 305 1.04 16.28 -3.93
CA ASN A 305 -0.24 16.71 -3.41
C ASN A 305 -1.34 15.94 -4.13
N PHE A 306 -1.72 14.79 -3.55
CA PHE A 306 -2.64 13.88 -4.19
C PHE A 306 -4.00 14.53 -4.48
N ASP A 307 -4.37 15.59 -3.77
CA ASP A 307 -5.66 16.27 -3.96
C ASP A 307 -5.57 17.61 -4.69
N TYR A 308 -4.43 18.32 -4.65
CA TYR A 308 -4.29 19.67 -5.21
C TYR A 308 -3.04 19.89 -6.09
N GLY A 309 -2.22 18.87 -6.32
CA GLY A 309 -0.95 18.99 -7.07
C GLY A 309 -0.99 18.34 -8.44
N PRO A 310 -0.08 18.72 -9.35
CA PRO A 310 0.11 18.00 -10.59
C PRO A 310 0.61 16.57 -10.31
N VAL A 311 0.26 15.61 -11.16
CA VAL A 311 0.87 14.27 -11.10
C VAL A 311 2.31 14.37 -11.51
N THR A 312 3.18 14.32 -10.52
CA THR A 312 4.60 14.23 -10.74
C THR A 312 5.02 12.79 -10.87
N THR A 313 5.93 12.55 -11.82
CA THR A 313 6.57 11.27 -11.99
C THR A 313 7.35 10.92 -10.74
N TYR A 314 7.13 9.73 -10.18
CA TYR A 314 7.97 9.20 -9.12
C TYR A 314 8.68 7.95 -9.61
N GLU A 315 9.93 7.82 -9.18
CA GLU A 315 10.67 6.57 -9.29
C GLU A 315 10.59 5.90 -7.91
N PRO A 316 9.86 4.78 -7.78
CA PRO A 316 9.78 4.08 -6.51
C PRO A 316 11.18 3.74 -6.00
N LEU A 317 11.47 4.08 -4.75
CA LEU A 317 12.74 3.78 -4.12
C LEU A 317 12.62 2.49 -3.32
N GLN A 318 13.34 1.45 -3.72
CA GLN A 318 13.47 0.24 -2.91
C GLN A 318 14.15 0.58 -1.58
N MET A 319 13.46 0.32 -0.47
CA MET A 319 14.01 0.50 0.85
C MET A 319 14.75 -0.76 1.29
N PRO A 320 15.98 -0.65 1.82
CA PRO A 320 16.66 -1.77 2.45
C PRO A 320 15.92 -2.19 3.72
N VAL A 321 15.91 -3.49 4.01
CA VAL A 321 15.32 -4.05 5.24
C VAL A 321 16.41 -4.44 6.22
N LEU A 322 16.37 -3.87 7.42
CA LEU A 322 17.34 -4.09 8.48
C LEU A 322 16.74 -4.87 9.66
N PRO A 323 17.53 -5.69 10.37
CA PRO A 323 18.89 -6.11 10.01
C PRO A 323 18.92 -7.13 8.84
N PHE A 324 17.78 -7.70 8.47
CA PHE A 324 17.63 -8.65 7.36
C PHE A 324 16.19 -8.62 6.83
N SER A 325 15.98 -9.03 5.57
CA SER A 325 14.66 -9.03 4.92
C SER A 325 13.80 -10.25 5.21
N LYS A 326 14.38 -11.33 5.75
CA LYS A 326 13.70 -12.62 5.91
C LYS A 326 13.19 -12.86 7.32
N ILE A 327 11.92 -13.22 7.45
CA ILE A 327 11.28 -13.63 8.70
C ILE A 327 10.98 -15.12 8.60
N THR A 328 11.62 -15.93 9.44
CA THR A 328 11.37 -17.38 9.51
C THR A 328 10.54 -17.76 10.73
N THR A 329 9.63 -18.70 10.53
CA THR A 329 8.79 -19.30 11.56
C THR A 329 9.19 -20.77 11.65
N GLY A 330 9.61 -21.24 12.82
CA GLY A 330 10.00 -22.65 13.00
C GLY A 330 11.15 -23.17 12.11
N LYS A 331 11.12 -24.47 11.79
CA LYS A 331 12.12 -25.12 10.93
C LYS A 331 11.56 -25.14 9.51
N VAL A 332 12.09 -24.27 8.65
CA VAL A 332 11.72 -24.23 7.23
C VAL A 332 12.03 -25.58 6.58
N GLN A 333 11.02 -26.43 6.46
CA GLN A 333 11.13 -27.64 5.66
C GLN A 333 10.82 -27.27 4.21
N LEU A 334 11.80 -27.44 3.33
CA LEU A 334 11.60 -27.31 1.89
C LEU A 334 10.67 -28.43 1.40
N LYS A 335 9.36 -28.24 1.56
CA LYS A 335 8.38 -29.06 0.86
C LYS A 335 8.47 -28.73 -0.63
N LYS A 336 8.32 -29.75 -1.49
CA LYS A 336 8.16 -29.51 -2.93
C LYS A 336 6.98 -28.57 -3.12
N LYS A 337 7.17 -27.49 -3.90
CA LYS A 337 6.15 -26.45 -4.15
C LYS A 337 4.79 -27.04 -4.52
N GLU A 338 4.80 -28.08 -5.34
CA GLU A 338 3.61 -28.83 -5.77
C GLU A 338 2.82 -29.43 -4.59
N THR A 339 3.49 -30.18 -3.72
CA THR A 339 2.86 -30.81 -2.54
C THR A 339 2.29 -29.77 -1.57
N LEU A 340 2.91 -28.59 -1.49
CA LEU A 340 2.40 -27.48 -0.71
C LEU A 340 1.16 -26.85 -1.35
N ALA A 341 1.17 -26.62 -2.67
CA ALA A 341 0.03 -26.10 -3.42
C ALA A 341 -1.20 -27.02 -3.30
N GLU A 342 -1.02 -28.34 -3.44
CA GLU A 342 -2.07 -29.33 -3.21
C GLU A 342 -2.62 -29.30 -1.78
N LYS A 343 -1.72 -29.20 -0.79
CA LYS A 343 -2.12 -29.11 0.62
C LYS A 343 -2.99 -27.87 0.85
N LEU A 344 -2.56 -26.73 0.35
CA LEU A 344 -3.27 -25.46 0.49
C LEU A 344 -4.63 -25.48 -0.21
N LEU A 345 -4.70 -26.07 -1.41
CA LEU A 345 -5.96 -26.28 -2.11
C LEU A 345 -6.91 -27.17 -1.29
N LYS A 346 -6.42 -28.30 -0.76
CA LYS A 346 -7.21 -29.19 0.12
C LYS A 346 -7.70 -28.49 1.38
N GLU A 347 -6.90 -27.62 1.98
CA GLU A 347 -7.30 -26.82 3.13
C GLU A 347 -8.36 -25.78 2.75
N HIS A 348 -8.15 -25.07 1.63
CA HIS A 348 -9.10 -24.08 1.14
C HIS A 348 -10.46 -24.68 0.77
N LEU A 349 -10.48 -25.84 0.11
CA LEU A 349 -11.72 -26.54 -0.28
C LEU A 349 -12.54 -27.04 0.91
N LYS A 350 -11.96 -27.11 2.12
CA LYS A 350 -12.67 -27.47 3.36
C LYS A 350 -13.39 -26.28 4.01
N LEU A 351 -13.07 -25.05 3.60
CA LEU A 351 -13.72 -23.86 4.13
C LEU A 351 -15.21 -23.81 3.74
N PRO A 352 -16.07 -23.17 4.55
CA PRO A 352 -17.47 -22.95 4.19
C PRO A 352 -17.59 -22.03 2.96
N LEU A 353 -18.73 -22.07 2.28
CA LEU A 353 -18.98 -21.14 1.19
C LEU A 353 -19.02 -19.69 1.70
N CYS A 354 -18.43 -18.76 0.94
CA CYS A 354 -18.49 -17.35 1.26
C CYS A 354 -19.91 -16.81 1.09
N ASN A 355 -20.37 -16.05 2.10
CA ASN A 355 -21.57 -15.23 2.05
C ASN A 355 -21.11 -13.77 1.93
N GLY A 356 -21.18 -13.18 0.73
CA GLY A 356 -20.69 -11.81 0.47
C GLY A 356 -19.52 -11.75 -0.53
N SER A 357 -18.99 -10.54 -0.76
CA SER A 357 -17.98 -10.24 -1.81
C SER A 357 -16.77 -9.44 -1.31
N ASP A 358 -16.61 -9.27 0.00
CA ASP A 358 -15.60 -8.44 0.66
C ASP A 358 -14.69 -9.26 1.59
N HIS A 359 -14.48 -10.54 1.26
CA HIS A 359 -13.68 -11.43 2.07
C HIS A 359 -12.18 -11.24 1.80
N PRO A 360 -11.37 -10.91 2.82
CA PRO A 360 -9.92 -10.81 2.66
C PRO A 360 -9.33 -12.17 2.27
N GLY A 361 -8.31 -12.15 1.42
CA GLY A 361 -7.75 -13.35 0.83
C GLY A 361 -6.36 -13.16 0.27
N ARG A 362 -5.95 -14.15 -0.52
CA ARG A 362 -4.61 -14.27 -1.08
C ARG A 362 -4.63 -14.99 -2.43
N TRP A 363 -3.60 -14.75 -3.24
CA TRP A 363 -3.35 -15.53 -4.44
C TRP A 363 -2.54 -16.77 -4.10
N LEU A 364 -3.07 -17.94 -4.45
CA LEU A 364 -2.41 -19.23 -4.25
C LEU A 364 -2.10 -19.91 -5.60
N PRO A 365 -0.96 -20.61 -5.71
CA PRO A 365 -0.60 -21.32 -6.93
C PRO A 365 -1.53 -22.52 -7.15
N TRP A 366 -1.89 -22.75 -8.41
CA TRP A 366 -2.57 -23.95 -8.84
C TRP A 366 -1.57 -25.11 -8.98
N PRO A 367 -1.85 -26.28 -8.41
CA PRO A 367 -1.00 -27.46 -8.53
C PRO A 367 -1.07 -28.08 -9.94
N ASN A 368 0.08 -28.35 -10.56
CA ASN A 368 0.25 -28.86 -11.93
C ASN A 368 -0.27 -30.29 -12.15
N HIS A 369 -0.22 -31.16 -11.14
CA HIS A 369 -0.58 -32.58 -11.25
C HIS A 369 -1.67 -32.95 -10.26
N THR A 370 -2.92 -32.59 -10.58
CA THR A 370 -4.02 -32.87 -9.67
C THR A 370 -5.17 -33.63 -10.26
N GLU A 371 -5.77 -34.47 -9.41
CA GLU A 371 -7.13 -35.00 -9.57
C GLU A 371 -8.21 -33.91 -9.51
N TYR A 372 -7.82 -32.66 -9.20
CA TYR A 372 -8.71 -31.53 -9.01
C TYR A 372 -9.04 -30.86 -10.35
N SER A 373 -10.31 -30.51 -10.51
CA SER A 373 -10.79 -29.71 -11.64
C SER A 373 -10.69 -28.23 -11.31
N THR A 374 -10.33 -27.40 -12.29
CA THR A 374 -10.35 -25.93 -12.13
C THR A 374 -11.72 -25.38 -11.76
N SER A 375 -12.80 -26.14 -12.02
CA SER A 375 -14.17 -25.84 -11.57
C SER A 375 -14.37 -25.91 -10.05
N GLN A 376 -13.37 -26.35 -9.28
CA GLN A 376 -13.44 -26.38 -7.81
C GLN A 376 -13.04 -25.03 -7.17
N VAL A 377 -12.41 -24.14 -7.94
CA VAL A 377 -12.07 -22.76 -7.53
C VAL A 377 -12.78 -21.76 -8.44
N LEU A 378 -12.86 -20.48 -8.04
CA LEU A 378 -13.53 -19.42 -8.80
C LEU A 378 -13.11 -19.39 -10.28
N ALA A 379 -11.81 -19.18 -10.49
CA ALA A 379 -11.14 -19.08 -11.77
C ALA A 379 -9.63 -19.08 -11.55
N LEU A 380 -8.88 -19.32 -12.61
CA LEU A 380 -7.42 -19.17 -12.64
C LEU A 380 -7.05 -17.90 -13.40
N THR A 381 -6.09 -17.17 -12.85
CA THR A 381 -5.37 -16.12 -13.58
C THR A 381 -4.43 -16.74 -14.62
N ARG A 382 -3.93 -15.92 -15.55
CA ARG A 382 -2.90 -16.33 -16.52
C ARG A 382 -1.61 -16.88 -15.88
N HIS A 383 -1.36 -16.52 -14.62
CA HIS A 383 -0.22 -16.98 -13.82
C HIS A 383 -0.47 -18.32 -13.13
N GLY A 384 -1.61 -18.97 -13.41
CA GLY A 384 -2.00 -20.20 -12.75
C GLY A 384 -2.26 -20.00 -11.26
N LYS A 385 -2.71 -18.82 -10.83
CA LYS A 385 -3.09 -18.54 -9.44
C LYS A 385 -4.60 -18.40 -9.30
N TYR A 386 -5.15 -18.81 -8.16
CA TYR A 386 -6.54 -18.59 -7.80
C TYR A 386 -6.66 -17.73 -6.55
N TRP A 387 -7.76 -17.00 -6.44
CA TRP A 387 -8.08 -16.21 -5.25
C TRP A 387 -8.65 -17.11 -4.14
N ALA A 388 -8.04 -17.05 -2.96
CA ALA A 388 -8.38 -17.88 -1.81
C ALA A 388 -8.60 -17.02 -0.56
N PRO A 389 -9.85 -16.70 -0.20
CA PRO A 389 -10.15 -16.05 1.06
C PRO A 389 -9.65 -16.85 2.27
N TYR A 390 -9.37 -16.15 3.38
CA TYR A 390 -8.82 -16.77 4.59
C TYR A 390 -9.86 -17.59 5.37
N SER A 391 -11.12 -17.16 5.38
CA SER A 391 -12.18 -17.68 6.27
C SER A 391 -13.25 -18.52 5.54
N CYS A 392 -13.34 -18.40 4.22
CA CYS A 392 -14.35 -19.05 3.41
C CYS A 392 -13.78 -19.42 2.03
N ARG A 393 -14.56 -20.14 1.23
CA ARG A 393 -14.26 -20.39 -0.18
C ARG A 393 -15.41 -19.96 -1.06
N TYR A 394 -15.09 -19.43 -2.22
CA TYR A 394 -16.06 -19.30 -3.28
C TYR A 394 -16.08 -20.58 -4.13
N ARG A 395 -17.22 -20.90 -4.74
CA ARG A 395 -17.32 -22.00 -5.71
C ARG A 395 -17.30 -21.44 -7.12
N HIS A 396 -16.88 -22.23 -8.09
CA HIS A 396 -17.13 -21.88 -9.48
C HIS A 396 -18.64 -21.89 -9.75
N LEU A 397 -19.12 -20.84 -10.39
CA LEU A 397 -20.47 -20.77 -10.96
C LEU A 397 -20.34 -20.59 -12.46
N SER A 398 -20.93 -21.49 -13.24
CA SER A 398 -21.05 -21.24 -14.68
C SER A 398 -21.96 -20.03 -14.91
N TYR A 399 -21.77 -19.32 -16.02
CA TYR A 399 -22.63 -18.18 -16.35
C TYR A 399 -24.10 -18.62 -16.52
N GLU A 400 -24.34 -19.82 -17.03
CA GLU A 400 -25.68 -20.39 -17.12
C GLU A 400 -26.30 -20.66 -15.74
N GLN A 401 -25.50 -21.15 -14.78
CA GLN A 401 -25.93 -21.32 -13.39
C GLN A 401 -26.24 -19.96 -12.74
N PHE A 402 -25.43 -18.94 -13.02
CA PHE A 402 -25.70 -17.59 -12.55
C PHE A 402 -26.99 -17.01 -13.14
N ASN A 403 -27.23 -17.18 -14.45
CA ASN A 403 -28.49 -16.77 -15.08
C ASN A 403 -29.69 -17.46 -14.40
N ARG A 404 -29.59 -18.77 -14.09
CA ARG A 404 -30.60 -19.50 -13.32
C ARG A 404 -30.79 -18.90 -11.93
N CYS A 405 -29.72 -18.68 -11.18
CA CYS A 405 -29.79 -18.09 -9.85
C CYS A 405 -30.47 -16.71 -9.86
N VAL A 406 -30.00 -15.81 -10.72
CA VAL A 406 -30.47 -14.41 -10.77
C VAL A 406 -31.93 -14.35 -11.20
N SER A 407 -32.32 -15.09 -12.24
CA SER A 407 -33.72 -15.12 -12.69
C SER A 407 -34.71 -15.66 -11.64
N GLN A 408 -34.23 -16.44 -10.66
CA GLN A 408 -35.06 -17.02 -9.59
C GLN A 408 -35.07 -16.16 -8.30
N LYS A 409 -33.96 -15.47 -8.01
CA LYS A 409 -33.80 -14.65 -6.80
C LYS A 409 -34.14 -13.18 -7.03
N TYR A 410 -33.86 -12.66 -8.21
CA TYR A 410 -33.90 -11.24 -8.56
C TYR A 410 -34.70 -11.04 -9.87
N PRO A 411 -36.02 -11.32 -9.86
CA PRO A 411 -36.86 -11.29 -11.07
C PRO A 411 -36.96 -9.92 -11.75
N HIS A 412 -36.72 -8.82 -11.02
CA HIS A 412 -36.72 -7.47 -11.59
C HIS A 412 -35.37 -7.11 -12.23
N GLY A 413 -34.34 -7.95 -12.06
CA GLY A 413 -33.05 -7.79 -12.71
C GLY A 413 -32.03 -7.00 -11.90
N LEU A 414 -31.03 -6.46 -12.61
CA LEU A 414 -29.87 -5.76 -12.04
C LEU A 414 -29.71 -4.38 -12.70
N ASP A 415 -29.40 -3.37 -11.92
CA ASP A 415 -28.93 -2.07 -12.39
C ASP A 415 -27.42 -1.95 -12.15
N LEU A 416 -26.64 -1.68 -13.19
CA LEU A 416 -25.18 -1.60 -13.13
C LEU A 416 -24.69 -0.22 -13.56
N TYR A 417 -24.28 0.60 -12.60
CA TYR A 417 -23.67 1.92 -12.81
C TYR A 417 -22.17 1.80 -12.67
N GLY A 418 -21.41 2.00 -13.76
CA GLY A 418 -19.97 1.83 -13.69
C GLY A 418 -19.17 2.25 -14.91
N ASP A 419 -17.85 2.22 -14.76
CA ASP A 419 -16.88 2.60 -15.78
C ASP A 419 -16.62 1.46 -16.79
N SER A 420 -15.56 1.62 -17.58
CA SER A 420 -15.12 0.60 -18.55
C SER A 420 -14.82 -0.77 -17.93
N ASN A 421 -14.44 -0.88 -16.65
CA ASN A 421 -14.23 -2.18 -16.01
C ASN A 421 -15.56 -2.91 -15.77
N MET A 422 -16.62 -2.19 -15.40
CA MET A 422 -17.98 -2.76 -15.32
C MET A 422 -18.47 -3.24 -16.69
N ARG A 423 -18.12 -2.53 -17.77
CA ARG A 423 -18.46 -2.96 -19.13
C ARG A 423 -17.78 -4.27 -19.53
N ARG A 424 -16.53 -4.45 -19.12
CA ARG A 424 -15.78 -5.69 -19.33
C ARG A 424 -16.43 -6.86 -18.57
N ALA A 425 -16.91 -6.62 -17.35
CA ALA A 425 -17.73 -7.59 -16.61
C ALA A 425 -19.01 -7.98 -17.37
N ILE A 426 -19.73 -6.99 -17.92
CA ILE A 426 -20.95 -7.21 -18.73
C ILE A 426 -20.66 -8.01 -20.00
N LYS A 427 -19.56 -7.74 -20.72
CA LYS A 427 -19.17 -8.53 -21.90
C LYS A 427 -19.03 -10.02 -21.55
N LYS A 428 -18.47 -10.35 -20.37
CA LYS A 428 -18.42 -11.73 -19.89
C LYS A 428 -19.80 -12.30 -19.57
N PHE A 429 -20.70 -11.54 -18.94
CA PHE A 429 -22.07 -12.00 -18.71
C PHE A 429 -22.80 -12.33 -20.02
N VAL A 430 -22.77 -11.41 -20.99
CA VAL A 430 -23.48 -11.56 -22.28
C VAL A 430 -22.87 -12.69 -23.14
N SER A 431 -21.55 -12.89 -23.07
CA SER A 431 -20.86 -13.95 -23.80
C SER A 431 -20.78 -15.29 -23.07
N HIS A 432 -21.40 -15.42 -21.89
CA HIS A 432 -21.29 -16.62 -21.05
C HIS A 432 -19.83 -17.03 -20.78
N GLY A 433 -19.01 -16.04 -20.43
CA GLY A 433 -17.60 -16.20 -20.11
C GLY A 433 -16.70 -16.45 -21.32
N GLN A 434 -17.21 -16.48 -22.56
CA GLN A 434 -16.39 -16.72 -23.75
C GLN A 434 -15.53 -15.50 -24.11
N TRP A 435 -15.98 -14.28 -23.82
CA TRP A 435 -15.19 -13.09 -24.09
C TRP A 435 -13.83 -13.17 -23.39
N CYS A 436 -12.77 -13.13 -24.21
CA CYS A 436 -11.38 -13.25 -23.78
C CYS A 436 -11.03 -14.50 -22.96
N LYS A 437 -11.75 -15.60 -23.17
CA LYS A 437 -11.40 -16.90 -22.56
C LYS A 437 -10.01 -17.34 -23.05
N ASP A 438 -9.15 -17.71 -22.12
CA ASP A 438 -7.77 -18.19 -22.40
C ASP A 438 -6.91 -17.24 -23.25
N TRP A 439 -7.18 -15.93 -23.19
CA TRP A 439 -6.53 -14.92 -24.03
C TRP A 439 -5.00 -14.94 -23.96
N HIS A 440 -4.43 -15.34 -22.83
CA HIS A 440 -2.98 -15.42 -22.61
C HIS A 440 -2.28 -16.44 -23.51
N LYS A 441 -3.00 -17.45 -24.02
CA LYS A 441 -2.47 -18.44 -24.98
C LYS A 441 -2.30 -17.88 -26.39
N HIS A 442 -2.90 -16.72 -26.67
CA HIS A 442 -2.90 -16.07 -27.97
C HIS A 442 -1.94 -14.87 -28.03
N ILE A 443 -1.17 -14.64 -26.97
CA ILE A 443 -0.13 -13.61 -26.91
C ILE A 443 1.08 -14.08 -27.72
N THR A 444 1.37 -13.39 -28.81
CA THR A 444 2.49 -13.72 -29.71
C THR A 444 3.79 -12.98 -29.36
N ASP A 445 3.69 -11.86 -28.66
CA ASP A 445 4.81 -11.02 -28.23
C ASP A 445 4.76 -10.82 -26.71
N PRO A 446 5.91 -10.66 -26.01
CA PRO A 446 5.89 -10.30 -24.60
C PRO A 446 4.97 -9.08 -24.39
N ILE A 447 4.12 -9.14 -23.36
CA ILE A 447 3.22 -8.04 -22.99
C ILE A 447 4.03 -6.74 -22.74
N VAL A 448 5.35 -6.86 -22.52
CA VAL A 448 6.32 -5.77 -22.34
C VAL A 448 7.48 -5.87 -23.37
N PRO A 449 7.62 -4.90 -24.30
CA PRO A 449 8.91 -4.59 -24.95
C PRO A 449 9.30 -3.09 -24.96
N GLU A 450 10.60 -2.81 -24.83
CA GLU A 450 11.22 -1.50 -24.47
C GLU A 450 11.06 -0.32 -25.48
N GLU A 451 10.54 -0.51 -26.70
CA GLU A 451 10.70 0.49 -27.79
C GLU A 451 9.50 0.69 -28.75
N LYS A 452 8.33 0.05 -28.55
CA LYS A 452 7.24 0.07 -29.56
C LYS A 452 5.84 0.28 -28.97
N LEU A 453 5.41 1.53 -28.86
CA LEU A 453 3.97 1.86 -28.89
C LEU A 453 3.53 2.01 -30.35
N PRO A 454 2.69 1.13 -30.92
CA PRO A 454 2.05 1.41 -32.19
C PRO A 454 0.92 2.42 -32.01
N THR A 455 0.94 3.49 -32.80
CA THR A 455 -0.22 4.34 -33.06
C THR A 455 -1.22 3.52 -33.87
N ILE A 456 -2.27 2.99 -33.24
CA ILE A 456 -3.34 2.29 -33.96
C ILE A 456 -4.19 3.34 -34.69
N LEU A 457 -3.94 3.50 -35.98
CA LEU A 457 -4.91 4.08 -36.91
C LEU A 457 -6.00 3.04 -37.16
N HIS A 458 -7.23 3.33 -36.71
CA HIS A 458 -8.42 2.57 -37.08
C HIS A 458 -8.64 2.64 -38.60
N LYS A 459 -8.01 1.74 -39.36
CA LYS A 459 -8.50 1.39 -40.69
C LYS A 459 -9.48 0.25 -40.52
N ARG A 460 -10.76 0.52 -40.77
CA ARG A 460 -11.75 -0.53 -41.11
C ARG A 460 -11.17 -1.32 -42.29
N GLN A 461 -10.57 -2.47 -42.02
CA GLN A 461 -10.36 -3.49 -43.04
C GLN A 461 -11.70 -4.18 -43.28
N GLU A 462 -11.90 -4.64 -44.51
CA GLU A 462 -13.08 -5.41 -44.91
C GLU A 462 -13.28 -6.60 -43.98
N GLU A 463 -14.53 -6.75 -43.53
CA GLU A 463 -14.93 -7.67 -42.47
C GLU A 463 -14.65 -9.13 -42.85
N PRO A 464 -13.80 -9.88 -42.13
CA PRO A 464 -14.05 -11.31 -41.99
C PRO A 464 -15.44 -11.48 -41.37
N LYS A 465 -16.24 -12.43 -41.87
CA LYS A 465 -17.58 -12.72 -41.33
C LYS A 465 -17.54 -12.77 -39.79
N GLY A 466 -18.23 -11.82 -39.15
CA GLY A 466 -18.26 -11.68 -37.68
C GLY A 466 -18.89 -12.87 -36.95
N TYR A 467 -18.96 -12.81 -35.62
CA TYR A 467 -19.61 -13.88 -34.84
C TYR A 467 -21.14 -13.84 -35.00
N SER A 468 -21.79 -15.00 -34.94
CA SER A 468 -23.25 -15.11 -35.06
C SER A 468 -23.96 -14.81 -33.74
N SER A 469 -23.23 -14.91 -32.63
CA SER A 469 -23.70 -14.72 -31.26
C SER A 469 -22.54 -14.27 -30.36
N PRO A 470 -22.79 -13.48 -29.29
CA PRO A 470 -21.75 -13.14 -28.32
C PRO A 470 -21.15 -14.38 -27.63
N GLN A 471 -21.86 -15.51 -27.61
CA GLN A 471 -21.40 -16.79 -27.05
C GLN A 471 -20.43 -17.54 -27.98
N GLU A 472 -20.20 -17.08 -29.22
CA GLU A 472 -19.27 -17.68 -30.18
C GLU A 472 -17.91 -16.95 -30.24
N TYR A 473 -17.65 -16.07 -29.28
CA TYR A 473 -16.41 -15.30 -29.23
C TYR A 473 -15.17 -16.20 -29.38
N ARG A 474 -14.34 -15.91 -30.38
CA ARG A 474 -13.09 -16.62 -30.70
C ARG A 474 -12.02 -15.65 -31.20
N PHE A 475 -10.76 -16.00 -31.00
CA PHE A 475 -9.62 -15.23 -31.52
C PHE A 475 -9.50 -15.39 -33.04
N ILE A 476 -9.56 -14.28 -33.76
CA ILE A 476 -9.44 -14.17 -35.22
C ILE A 476 -8.11 -13.50 -35.58
N VAL A 477 -7.68 -12.50 -34.81
CA VAL A 477 -6.42 -11.77 -35.04
C VAL A 477 -5.67 -11.46 -33.74
N PRO A 478 -4.34 -11.28 -33.77
CA PRO A 478 -3.53 -10.95 -32.60
C PRO A 478 -3.97 -9.66 -31.87
N GLU A 479 -4.46 -8.65 -32.59
CA GLU A 479 -4.84 -7.35 -32.03
C GLU A 479 -5.96 -7.45 -30.99
N GLN A 480 -6.81 -8.49 -31.04
CA GLN A 480 -7.86 -8.74 -30.06
C GLN A 480 -7.33 -9.01 -28.66
N THR A 481 -6.09 -9.48 -28.54
CA THR A 481 -5.46 -9.72 -27.23
C THR A 481 -5.35 -8.42 -26.43
N ARG A 482 -5.13 -7.27 -27.09
CA ARG A 482 -5.10 -5.96 -26.44
C ARG A 482 -6.41 -5.64 -25.74
N SER A 483 -7.54 -5.91 -26.38
CA SER A 483 -8.87 -5.78 -25.77
C SER A 483 -9.04 -6.65 -24.52
N CYS A 484 -8.34 -7.78 -24.44
CA CYS A 484 -8.38 -8.67 -23.29
C CYS A 484 -7.53 -8.19 -22.11
N TYR A 485 -6.40 -7.51 -22.31
CA TYR A 485 -5.57 -7.06 -21.18
C TYR A 485 -5.60 -5.56 -20.89
N CYS A 486 -6.01 -4.72 -21.85
CA CYS A 486 -5.95 -3.27 -21.67
C CYS A 486 -6.95 -2.40 -22.44
N GLU A 487 -7.44 -2.81 -23.61
CA GLU A 487 -8.18 -1.86 -24.46
C GLU A 487 -9.53 -1.46 -23.85
N ASP A 488 -9.89 -0.20 -24.10
CA ASP A 488 -11.24 0.29 -23.91
C ASP A 488 -12.15 -0.60 -24.76
N PHE A 489 -13.24 -1.05 -24.17
CA PHE A 489 -14.25 -2.03 -24.63
C PHE A 489 -14.67 -2.02 -26.14
N PHE A 490 -14.16 -1.11 -26.98
CA PHE A 490 -14.21 -1.14 -28.44
C PHE A 490 -13.21 -2.14 -29.01
N GLU A 491 -13.71 -3.33 -29.32
CA GLU A 491 -12.92 -4.38 -29.96
C GLU A 491 -13.30 -4.47 -31.45
N PRO A 492 -12.34 -4.62 -32.38
CA PRO A 492 -12.60 -4.56 -33.82
C PRO A 492 -13.69 -5.52 -34.35
N TYR A 493 -13.85 -6.70 -33.75
CA TYR A 493 -14.79 -7.74 -34.21
C TYR A 493 -15.99 -7.92 -33.27
N TRP A 494 -16.10 -7.11 -32.21
CA TRP A 494 -17.24 -7.18 -31.31
C TRP A 494 -18.47 -6.56 -31.96
N ASN A 495 -19.55 -7.34 -32.10
CA ASN A 495 -20.78 -6.80 -32.63
C ASN A 495 -21.41 -5.83 -31.61
N LEU A 496 -21.49 -4.56 -32.02
CA LEU A 496 -22.00 -3.46 -31.21
C LEU A 496 -23.51 -3.60 -30.90
N ASP A 497 -24.25 -4.41 -31.66
CA ASP A 497 -25.67 -4.68 -31.42
C ASP A 497 -25.89 -5.53 -30.17
N TRP A 498 -24.92 -6.37 -29.77
CA TRP A 498 -25.03 -7.14 -28.53
C TRP A 498 -24.76 -6.29 -27.30
N PHE A 499 -23.78 -5.40 -27.41
CA PHE A 499 -23.40 -4.47 -26.36
C PHE A 499 -22.50 -3.41 -27.00
N SER A 500 -22.99 -2.17 -27.11
CA SER A 500 -22.20 -1.10 -27.71
C SER A 500 -21.36 -0.39 -26.67
N GLY A 501 -20.08 -0.26 -26.97
CA GLY A 501 -19.15 0.52 -26.18
C GLY A 501 -19.52 2.00 -26.04
N GLY A 502 -20.24 2.56 -27.02
CA GLY A 502 -20.49 3.98 -27.08
C GLY A 502 -21.71 4.44 -26.30
N ALA A 503 -22.79 3.65 -26.22
CA ALA A 503 -24.02 4.18 -25.65
C ALA A 503 -23.95 4.28 -24.13
N ARG A 504 -24.56 5.30 -23.55
CA ARG A 504 -24.48 5.56 -22.12
C ARG A 504 -25.35 4.61 -21.30
N ARG A 505 -26.52 4.27 -21.82
CA ARG A 505 -27.43 3.31 -21.21
C ARG A 505 -27.69 2.14 -22.14
N PHE A 506 -27.68 0.93 -21.60
CA PHE A 506 -28.08 -0.29 -22.29
C PHE A 506 -29.08 -1.08 -21.47
N TYR A 507 -30.09 -1.60 -22.14
CA TYR A 507 -31.01 -2.58 -21.60
C TYR A 507 -30.68 -3.91 -22.25
N LEU A 508 -30.14 -4.81 -21.44
CA LEU A 508 -29.71 -6.13 -21.86
C LEU A 508 -30.66 -7.16 -21.28
N GLU A 509 -30.96 -8.15 -22.08
CA GLU A 509 -31.71 -9.32 -21.66
C GLU A 509 -30.80 -10.53 -21.86
N ILE A 510 -30.54 -11.25 -20.76
CA ILE A 510 -29.68 -12.41 -20.76
C ILE A 510 -30.56 -13.63 -20.50
N ASN A 511 -30.34 -14.69 -21.27
CA ASN A 511 -31.07 -15.94 -21.15
C ASN A 511 -30.20 -17.14 -21.53
N ASN A 512 -30.57 -18.29 -20.98
CA ASN A 512 -30.01 -19.58 -21.37
C ASN A 512 -30.78 -20.12 -22.59
N SER A 513 -30.04 -20.68 -23.55
CA SER A 513 -30.63 -21.50 -24.61
C SER A 513 -31.30 -22.75 -24.02
N PRO A 514 -32.25 -23.40 -24.73
CA PRO A 514 -32.86 -24.64 -24.25
C PRO A 514 -31.84 -25.75 -23.96
N ALA A 515 -30.72 -25.80 -24.68
CA ALA A 515 -29.64 -26.74 -24.42
C ALA A 515 -28.88 -26.42 -23.13
N GLN A 516 -28.53 -25.15 -22.91
CA GLN A 516 -27.88 -24.67 -21.68
C GLN A 516 -28.77 -24.90 -20.45
N VAL A 517 -30.06 -24.60 -20.56
CA VAL A 517 -31.06 -24.88 -19.51
C VAL A 517 -31.04 -26.36 -19.09
N ARG A 518 -31.01 -27.27 -20.07
CA ARG A 518 -30.95 -28.71 -19.81
C ARG A 518 -29.62 -29.11 -19.17
N ALA A 519 -28.51 -28.51 -19.60
CA ALA A 519 -27.18 -28.77 -19.06
C ALA A 519 -27.03 -28.29 -17.61
N VAL A 520 -27.64 -27.16 -17.25
CA VAL A 520 -27.68 -26.66 -15.85
C VAL A 520 -28.46 -27.62 -14.96
N GLY A 521 -29.51 -28.25 -15.48
CA GLY A 521 -30.35 -29.17 -14.71
C GLY A 521 -31.14 -28.48 -13.61
N LYS A 522 -31.39 -29.23 -12.52
CA LYS A 522 -32.08 -28.74 -11.32
C LYS A 522 -31.07 -28.10 -10.37
N THR A 523 -31.38 -26.94 -9.83
CA THR A 523 -30.52 -26.18 -8.91
C THR A 523 -31.19 -25.92 -7.56
N GLU A 524 -30.40 -25.50 -6.56
CA GLU A 524 -30.90 -25.11 -5.24
C GLU A 524 -31.73 -23.81 -5.25
N TRP A 525 -31.60 -23.01 -6.32
CA TRP A 525 -32.34 -21.75 -6.47
C TRP A 525 -33.70 -21.93 -7.15
N ASP A 526 -33.98 -23.12 -7.69
CA ASP A 526 -35.18 -23.37 -8.49
C ASP A 526 -36.44 -23.22 -7.65
N LYS A 527 -37.25 -22.20 -7.97
CA LYS A 527 -38.62 -22.04 -7.47
C LYS A 527 -39.60 -22.55 -8.54
N PRO A 528 -40.39 -23.62 -8.28
CA PRO A 528 -41.21 -24.27 -9.31
C PRO A 528 -42.17 -23.33 -10.07
N GLU A 529 -42.73 -22.34 -9.39
CA GLU A 529 -43.58 -21.32 -9.99
C GLU A 529 -42.81 -20.40 -10.94
N ILE A 530 -41.66 -19.85 -10.54
CA ILE A 530 -40.85 -18.98 -11.38
C ILE A 530 -40.28 -19.76 -12.56
N ARG A 531 -39.85 -21.01 -12.33
CA ARG A 531 -39.30 -21.87 -13.38
C ARG A 531 -40.30 -22.16 -14.49
N ARG A 532 -41.59 -22.32 -14.16
CA ARG A 532 -42.67 -22.48 -15.15
C ARG A 532 -42.92 -21.19 -15.94
N ALA A 533 -42.90 -20.04 -15.27
CA ALA A 533 -43.13 -18.74 -15.91
C ALA A 533 -41.93 -18.26 -16.75
N ASN A 534 -40.71 -18.66 -16.38
CA ASN A 534 -39.47 -18.26 -17.01
C ASN A 534 -38.58 -19.47 -17.32
N PRO A 535 -38.91 -20.28 -18.35
CA PRO A 535 -38.19 -21.50 -18.70
C PRO A 535 -36.80 -21.26 -19.32
N GLY A 536 -36.51 -20.02 -19.73
CA GLY A 536 -35.24 -19.63 -20.34
C GLY A 536 -34.22 -19.03 -19.38
N ASP A 537 -34.50 -18.96 -18.08
CA ASP A 537 -33.63 -18.31 -17.09
C ASP A 537 -33.34 -16.84 -17.43
N LYS A 538 -34.36 -16.18 -17.99
CA LYS A 538 -34.24 -14.82 -18.51
C LYS A 538 -34.21 -13.80 -17.37
N PHE A 539 -33.29 -12.85 -17.42
CA PHE A 539 -33.29 -11.69 -16.53
C PHE A 539 -32.76 -10.46 -17.27
N LYS A 540 -33.02 -9.28 -16.69
CA LYS A 540 -32.63 -8.00 -17.27
C LYS A 540 -31.38 -7.43 -16.58
N ILE A 541 -30.54 -6.78 -17.35
CA ILE A 541 -29.50 -5.88 -16.86
C ILE A 541 -29.73 -4.51 -17.50
N ASN A 542 -29.93 -3.50 -16.69
CA ASN A 542 -29.88 -2.11 -17.14
C ASN A 542 -28.53 -1.54 -16.73
N SER A 543 -27.69 -1.24 -17.70
CA SER A 543 -26.35 -0.72 -17.46
C SER A 543 -26.29 0.75 -17.83
N TYR A 544 -25.76 1.56 -16.92
CA TYR A 544 -25.37 2.93 -17.17
C TYR A 544 -23.84 3.06 -17.09
N LYS A 545 -23.21 3.59 -18.14
CA LYS A 545 -21.80 3.96 -18.10
C LYS A 545 -21.64 5.38 -17.65
N TRP A 546 -21.14 5.50 -16.44
CA TRP A 546 -20.56 6.75 -15.99
C TRP A 546 -19.04 6.69 -15.93
N ASP A 547 -18.43 7.83 -16.21
CA ASP A 547 -17.00 8.05 -16.08
C ASP A 547 -16.73 8.64 -14.68
N GLY A 548 -17.20 7.94 -13.63
CA GLY A 548 -17.28 8.45 -12.25
C GLY A 548 -18.36 9.53 -12.07
N LEU A 549 -18.40 10.17 -10.90
CA LEU A 549 -19.17 11.38 -10.59
C LEU A 549 -18.44 12.62 -11.11
N THR A 550 -18.11 12.61 -12.40
CA THR A 550 -17.31 13.65 -13.04
C THR A 550 -18.12 14.38 -14.10
N TYR A 551 -17.59 15.50 -14.59
CA TYR A 551 -18.17 16.28 -15.68
C TYR A 551 -18.08 15.59 -17.06
N PHE A 552 -17.41 14.44 -17.18
CA PHE A 552 -17.29 13.70 -18.45
C PHE A 552 -18.56 12.95 -18.86
N ASN A 553 -19.56 12.93 -17.98
CA ASN A 553 -20.82 12.25 -18.22
C ASN A 553 -21.73 13.09 -19.11
N GLU A 554 -22.09 12.53 -20.26
CA GLU A 554 -23.12 13.07 -21.15
C GLU A 554 -24.07 11.93 -21.53
N PRO A 555 -25.32 11.88 -21.00
CA PRO A 555 -25.91 12.83 -20.06
C PRO A 555 -25.26 12.80 -18.67
N SER A 556 -25.50 13.83 -17.84
CA SER A 556 -24.92 13.98 -16.51
C SER A 556 -25.25 12.78 -15.60
N TRP A 557 -24.30 12.37 -14.76
CA TRP A 557 -24.52 11.30 -13.77
C TRP A 557 -25.65 11.64 -12.79
N GLU A 558 -25.92 12.93 -12.56
CA GLU A 558 -26.99 13.40 -11.65
C GLU A 558 -28.40 13.00 -12.12
N THR A 559 -28.54 12.61 -13.38
CA THR A 559 -29.79 12.13 -13.95
C THR A 559 -29.80 10.61 -14.07
N ALA A 560 -28.65 9.94 -13.95
CA ALA A 560 -28.50 8.52 -14.25
C ALA A 560 -29.38 7.63 -13.37
N VAL A 561 -29.48 7.92 -12.07
CA VAL A 561 -30.33 7.12 -11.17
C VAL A 561 -31.80 7.50 -11.36
N ARG A 562 -32.11 8.80 -11.39
CA ARG A 562 -33.49 9.31 -11.47
C ARG A 562 -34.21 8.98 -12.78
N ASP A 563 -33.47 8.96 -13.88
CA ASP A 563 -34.02 8.65 -15.21
C ASP A 563 -34.18 7.14 -15.44
N ASN A 564 -33.64 6.31 -14.54
CA ASN A 564 -33.98 4.91 -14.55
C ASN A 564 -35.46 4.76 -14.19
N ARG A 565 -36.22 4.07 -15.02
CA ARG A 565 -37.66 3.80 -14.78
C ARG A 565 -37.94 2.34 -14.46
N GLU A 566 -36.94 1.48 -14.60
CA GLU A 566 -37.07 0.07 -14.29
C GLU A 566 -36.90 -0.12 -12.78
N ILE A 567 -37.72 -1.00 -12.22
CA ILE A 567 -37.52 -1.51 -10.86
C ILE A 567 -36.43 -2.58 -10.95
N SER A 568 -35.51 -2.61 -9.98
CA SER A 568 -34.45 -3.60 -9.91
C SER A 568 -34.30 -4.13 -8.48
N ASP A 569 -33.97 -5.42 -8.35
CA ASP A 569 -33.72 -6.05 -7.05
C ASP A 569 -32.27 -5.85 -6.57
N VAL A 570 -31.35 -5.50 -7.49
CA VAL A 570 -29.94 -5.24 -7.17
C VAL A 570 -29.46 -4.02 -7.94
N ALA A 571 -28.81 -3.08 -7.25
CA ALA A 571 -28.16 -1.93 -7.87
C ALA A 571 -26.66 -1.91 -7.49
N VAL A 572 -25.80 -1.93 -8.49
CA VAL A 572 -24.34 -1.91 -8.33
C VAL A 572 -23.80 -0.55 -8.74
N PHE A 573 -23.02 0.07 -7.86
CA PHE A 573 -22.35 1.34 -8.10
C PHE A 573 -20.84 1.14 -8.05
N SER A 574 -20.18 1.33 -9.20
CA SER A 574 -18.72 1.31 -9.32
C SER A 574 -18.20 2.74 -9.42
N LEU A 575 -17.42 3.16 -8.42
CA LEU A 575 -16.87 4.51 -8.29
C LEU A 575 -15.39 4.46 -7.86
N GLY A 576 -14.71 5.60 -7.91
CA GLY A 576 -13.37 5.82 -7.37
C GLY A 576 -12.27 5.98 -8.42
N ASN A 577 -12.26 5.17 -9.48
CA ASN A 577 -11.17 5.23 -10.48
C ASN A 577 -11.15 6.55 -11.26
N TRP A 578 -12.29 6.93 -11.85
CA TRP A 578 -12.42 8.21 -12.56
C TRP A 578 -12.48 9.39 -11.58
N ASP A 579 -13.14 9.19 -10.46
CA ASP A 579 -13.32 10.22 -9.44
C ASP A 579 -11.97 10.70 -8.89
N SER A 580 -11.10 9.77 -8.48
CA SER A 580 -9.74 10.10 -8.05
C SER A 580 -8.91 10.69 -9.19
N ALA A 581 -9.16 10.32 -10.44
CA ALA A 581 -8.42 10.84 -11.58
C ALA A 581 -8.76 12.30 -11.93
N PHE A 582 -9.98 12.77 -11.67
CA PHE A 582 -10.47 14.04 -12.21
C PHE A 582 -11.12 14.99 -11.20
N SER A 583 -11.26 14.57 -9.95
CA SER A 583 -11.85 15.37 -8.87
C SER A 583 -10.88 15.50 -7.68
N ASN A 584 -11.14 16.51 -6.85
CA ASN A 584 -10.63 16.54 -5.48
C ASN A 584 -11.61 15.83 -4.54
N LEU A 585 -11.10 15.35 -3.41
CA LEU A 585 -11.86 14.53 -2.46
C LEU A 585 -13.06 15.29 -1.89
N GLU A 586 -12.90 16.55 -1.50
CA GLU A 586 -13.98 17.33 -0.89
C GLU A 586 -15.18 17.51 -1.85
N SER A 587 -14.90 17.86 -3.11
CA SER A 587 -15.95 18.02 -4.12
C SER A 587 -16.59 16.68 -4.45
N TYR A 588 -15.78 15.62 -4.58
CA TYR A 588 -16.27 14.28 -4.80
C TYR A 588 -17.18 13.78 -3.66
N LEU A 589 -16.83 14.03 -2.39
CA LEU A 589 -17.67 13.62 -1.27
C LEU A 589 -19.01 14.35 -1.24
N LYS A 590 -19.06 15.62 -1.68
CA LYS A 590 -20.33 16.33 -1.88
C LYS A 590 -21.17 15.69 -2.99
N ASP A 591 -20.55 15.30 -4.09
CA ASP A 591 -21.22 14.60 -5.19
C ASP A 591 -21.73 13.21 -4.75
N VAL A 592 -20.96 12.51 -3.90
CA VAL A 592 -21.37 11.25 -3.28
C VAL A 592 -22.60 11.44 -2.40
N ASP A 593 -22.66 12.50 -1.59
CA ASP A 593 -23.84 12.81 -0.77
C ASP A 593 -25.09 13.03 -1.63
N VAL A 594 -24.94 13.75 -2.75
CA VAL A 594 -26.01 13.94 -3.73
C VAL A 594 -26.43 12.61 -4.36
N LEU A 595 -25.48 11.75 -4.74
CA LEU A 595 -25.78 10.42 -5.27
C LEU A 595 -26.52 9.55 -4.24
N ILE A 596 -26.07 9.52 -2.99
CA ILE A 596 -26.70 8.75 -1.91
C ILE A 596 -28.16 9.18 -1.76
N GLN A 597 -28.45 10.48 -1.81
CA GLN A 597 -29.82 10.97 -1.77
C GLN A 597 -30.63 10.47 -2.98
N GLN A 598 -30.08 10.53 -4.19
CA GLN A 598 -30.75 10.00 -5.38
C GLN A 598 -31.03 8.50 -5.29
N ILE A 599 -30.12 7.72 -4.70
CA ILE A 599 -30.31 6.29 -4.47
C ILE A 599 -31.45 6.06 -3.49
N LYS A 600 -31.49 6.79 -2.37
CA LYS A 600 -32.56 6.73 -1.36
C LYS A 600 -33.92 7.12 -1.92
N ASP A 601 -33.96 8.11 -2.81
CA ASP A 601 -35.20 8.58 -3.44
C ASP A 601 -35.73 7.60 -4.50
N HIS A 602 -34.84 6.91 -5.20
CA HIS A 602 -35.20 6.04 -6.32
C HIS A 602 -35.44 4.57 -5.91
N TYR A 603 -34.61 4.01 -5.03
CA TYR A 603 -34.69 2.60 -4.63
C TYR A 603 -35.34 2.42 -3.26
N ASP A 604 -36.21 1.42 -3.14
CA ASP A 604 -36.68 0.94 -1.83
C ASP A 604 -35.57 0.09 -1.19
N LEU A 605 -34.81 0.66 -0.27
CA LEU A 605 -33.66 0.00 0.37
C LEU A 605 -34.02 -1.28 1.16
N ASN A 606 -35.31 -1.54 1.42
CA ASN A 606 -35.75 -2.80 2.01
C ASN A 606 -35.93 -3.92 0.98
N LYS A 607 -36.01 -3.58 -0.31
CA LYS A 607 -36.25 -4.52 -1.43
C LYS A 607 -35.06 -4.60 -2.38
N THR A 608 -34.40 -3.47 -2.65
CA THR A 608 -33.25 -3.40 -3.54
C THR A 608 -31.96 -3.54 -2.76
N MET A 609 -31.14 -4.52 -3.13
CA MET A 609 -29.80 -4.71 -2.61
C MET A 609 -28.84 -3.71 -3.25
N ILE A 610 -28.25 -2.82 -2.45
CA ILE A 610 -27.21 -1.90 -2.91
C ILE A 610 -25.84 -2.56 -2.79
N ILE A 611 -25.04 -2.48 -3.85
CA ILE A 611 -23.67 -3.00 -3.89
C ILE A 611 -22.72 -1.89 -4.31
N TYR A 612 -21.69 -1.66 -3.51
CA TYR A 612 -20.58 -0.77 -3.87
C TYR A 612 -19.42 -1.62 -4.39
N ARG A 613 -19.09 -1.44 -5.67
CA ARG A 613 -17.89 -2.01 -6.29
C ARG A 613 -16.75 -1.03 -6.11
N THR A 614 -15.77 -1.42 -5.31
CA THR A 614 -14.59 -0.60 -5.01
C THR A 614 -13.81 -0.31 -6.31
N PRO A 615 -13.02 0.77 -6.35
CA PRO A 615 -12.19 1.02 -7.51
C PRO A 615 -11.15 -0.10 -7.72
N GLN A 616 -10.71 -0.24 -8.96
CA GLN A 616 -9.57 -1.07 -9.30
C GLN A 616 -8.30 -0.50 -8.73
N TYR A 617 -7.45 -1.40 -8.19
CA TYR A 617 -6.10 -1.06 -7.78
C TYR A 617 -5.40 -0.22 -8.85
N TYR A 618 -4.78 0.86 -8.41
CA TYR A 618 -3.98 1.73 -9.26
C TYR A 618 -2.60 1.83 -8.64
N CYS A 619 -1.57 1.54 -9.42
CA CYS A 619 -0.22 1.78 -8.97
C CYS A 619 0.77 2.07 -10.08
N CYS A 620 1.72 2.91 -9.65
CA CYS A 620 3.11 3.01 -10.07
C CYS A 620 3.38 3.29 -11.52
N ARG A 621 2.56 4.16 -12.09
CA ARG A 621 2.87 4.76 -13.37
C ARG A 621 2.52 6.23 -13.43
N ILE A 622 3.20 6.87 -14.35
CA ILE A 622 2.95 8.25 -14.77
C ILE A 622 1.73 8.21 -15.68
N ASP A 623 0.72 9.04 -15.40
CA ASP A 623 -0.26 9.31 -16.43
C ASP A 623 0.39 10.13 -17.56
N ARG A 624 0.75 9.43 -18.65
CA ARG A 624 1.26 10.05 -19.87
C ARG A 624 0.14 10.44 -20.84
N ASP A 625 -1.12 10.21 -20.46
CA ASP A 625 -2.26 10.64 -21.27
C ASP A 625 -2.31 12.18 -21.32
N ARG A 626 -2.77 12.70 -22.46
CA ARG A 626 -3.02 14.13 -22.66
C ARG A 626 -4.06 14.68 -21.67
N ARG A 627 -4.85 13.82 -21.05
CA ARG A 627 -5.88 14.14 -20.05
C ARG A 627 -5.33 14.54 -18.67
N GLN A 628 -4.02 14.38 -18.42
CA GLN A 628 -3.37 14.82 -17.17
C GLN A 628 -4.11 14.35 -15.89
N ARG A 629 -4.50 13.06 -15.82
CA ARG A 629 -5.24 12.53 -14.67
C ARG A 629 -4.44 12.70 -13.40
N GLN A 630 -5.12 13.10 -12.34
CA GLN A 630 -4.61 13.30 -10.99
C GLN A 630 -4.72 12.06 -10.11
N VAL A 631 -4.49 10.86 -10.67
CA VAL A 631 -4.67 9.60 -9.95
C VAL A 631 -3.36 9.09 -9.34
N SER A 632 -3.44 8.63 -8.09
CA SER A 632 -2.39 7.89 -7.40
C SER A 632 -3.02 6.80 -6.52
N GLY A 633 -2.24 5.78 -6.14
CA GLY A 633 -2.69 4.75 -5.21
C GLY A 633 -3.26 5.34 -3.92
N PRO A 634 -2.51 6.20 -3.21
CA PRO A 634 -3.00 6.83 -1.97
C PRO A 634 -4.27 7.66 -2.15
N LYS A 635 -4.42 8.38 -3.27
CA LYS A 635 -5.65 9.12 -3.56
C LYS A 635 -6.82 8.16 -3.70
N LEU A 636 -6.64 7.10 -4.47
CA LEU A 636 -7.65 6.08 -4.68
C LEU A 636 -8.07 5.41 -3.36
N ASP A 637 -7.11 5.17 -2.47
CA ASP A 637 -7.34 4.59 -1.14
C ASP A 637 -8.30 5.47 -0.32
N VAL A 638 -8.03 6.77 -0.22
CA VAL A 638 -8.86 7.68 0.57
C VAL A 638 -10.26 7.82 -0.05
N PHE A 639 -10.33 7.94 -1.38
CA PHE A 639 -11.61 8.00 -2.08
C PHE A 639 -12.43 6.74 -1.81
N ASP A 640 -11.82 5.55 -1.82
CA ASP A 640 -12.50 4.30 -1.52
C ASP A 640 -12.93 4.21 -0.05
N ILE A 641 -12.04 4.52 0.90
CA ILE A 641 -12.33 4.41 2.35
C ILE A 641 -13.55 5.27 2.73
N GLU A 642 -13.57 6.54 2.31
CA GLU A 642 -14.64 7.46 2.67
C GLU A 642 -15.99 7.07 2.03
N VAL A 643 -15.97 6.64 0.76
CA VAL A 643 -17.20 6.23 0.06
C VAL A 643 -17.69 4.88 0.55
N ARG A 644 -16.81 3.91 0.78
CA ARG A 644 -17.14 2.61 1.37
C ARG A 644 -17.87 2.81 2.69
N LYS A 645 -17.33 3.67 3.56
CA LYS A 645 -17.94 4.01 4.85
C LYS A 645 -19.33 4.61 4.67
N LYS A 646 -19.48 5.66 3.85
CA LYS A 646 -20.78 6.30 3.59
C LYS A 646 -21.82 5.33 3.01
N PHE A 647 -21.44 4.51 2.02
CA PHE A 647 -22.35 3.53 1.42
C PHE A 647 -22.79 2.45 2.41
N GLN A 648 -21.90 1.98 3.29
CA GLN A 648 -22.26 1.01 4.34
C GLN A 648 -23.17 1.61 5.41
N GLU A 649 -22.85 2.81 5.89
CA GLU A 649 -23.58 3.49 6.95
C GLU A 649 -24.95 4.00 6.48
N GLU A 650 -25.05 4.53 5.26
CA GLU A 650 -26.25 5.21 4.76
C GLU A 650 -27.14 4.38 3.84
N LEU A 651 -26.60 3.36 3.16
CA LEU A 651 -27.32 2.54 2.18
C LEU A 651 -27.32 1.05 2.53
N HIS A 652 -26.70 0.65 3.65
CA HIS A 652 -26.46 -0.74 4.00
C HIS A 652 -25.83 -1.55 2.86
N ALA A 653 -24.96 -0.89 2.08
CA ALA A 653 -24.39 -1.47 0.88
C ALA A 653 -23.47 -2.66 1.19
N ILE A 654 -23.54 -3.68 0.34
CA ILE A 654 -22.58 -4.78 0.35
C ILE A 654 -21.36 -4.34 -0.47
N ILE A 655 -20.17 -4.69 0.02
CA ILE A 655 -18.93 -4.34 -0.67
C ILE A 655 -18.54 -5.46 -1.63
N TRP A 656 -18.30 -5.10 -2.89
CA TRP A 656 -17.60 -5.93 -3.86
C TRP A 656 -16.18 -5.39 -4.02
N ASP A 657 -15.26 -5.92 -3.21
CA ASP A 657 -13.90 -5.42 -3.12
C ASP A 657 -13.05 -5.96 -4.28
N THR A 658 -12.94 -5.18 -5.34
CA THR A 658 -12.06 -5.50 -6.49
C THR A 658 -10.65 -4.94 -6.31
N LYS A 659 -10.48 -3.97 -5.40
CA LYS A 659 -9.19 -3.32 -5.11
C LYS A 659 -8.21 -4.32 -4.51
N ILE A 660 -8.67 -5.09 -3.52
CA ILE A 660 -7.85 -6.08 -2.82
C ILE A 660 -7.20 -7.09 -3.77
N LEU A 661 -7.90 -7.46 -4.86
CA LEU A 661 -7.41 -8.44 -5.82
C LEU A 661 -6.15 -7.96 -6.55
N GLY A 662 -6.06 -6.66 -6.85
CA GLY A 662 -4.86 -6.06 -7.44
C GLY A 662 -3.78 -5.77 -6.41
N GLU A 663 -4.16 -5.36 -5.21
CA GLU A 663 -3.23 -5.04 -4.10
C GLU A 663 -2.40 -6.24 -3.65
N THR A 664 -2.97 -7.44 -3.67
CA THR A 664 -2.31 -8.66 -3.19
C THR A 664 -1.51 -9.39 -4.27
N ARG A 665 -1.42 -8.85 -5.49
CA ARG A 665 -0.58 -9.44 -6.56
C ARG A 665 0.90 -9.21 -6.29
N THR A 666 1.76 -10.04 -6.88
CA THR A 666 3.21 -9.82 -6.81
C THR A 666 3.58 -8.52 -7.53
N TRP A 667 4.77 -8.00 -7.25
CA TRP A 667 5.24 -6.79 -7.92
C TRP A 667 5.32 -6.99 -9.44
N GLU A 668 5.84 -8.13 -9.89
CA GLU A 668 5.95 -8.49 -11.29
C GLU A 668 4.57 -8.53 -11.95
N GLU A 669 3.59 -9.11 -11.27
CA GLU A 669 2.20 -9.18 -11.72
C GLU A 669 1.51 -7.81 -11.78
N LYS A 670 1.87 -6.89 -10.88
CA LYS A 670 1.36 -5.50 -10.86
C LYS A 670 1.94 -4.69 -12.01
N LEU A 671 3.21 -4.87 -12.34
CA LEU A 671 3.86 -4.18 -13.47
C LEU A 671 3.15 -4.47 -14.80
N GLU A 672 2.55 -5.65 -14.96
CA GLU A 672 1.78 -5.98 -16.16
C GLU A 672 0.53 -5.10 -16.35
N SER A 673 0.02 -4.49 -15.27
CA SER A 673 -1.10 -3.56 -15.32
C SER A 673 -0.68 -2.11 -15.60
N VAL A 674 0.62 -1.80 -15.43
CA VAL A 674 1.22 -0.47 -15.64
C VAL A 674 1.21 -0.04 -17.10
N ASP A 675 1.20 -0.96 -18.06
CA ASP A 675 1.15 -0.57 -19.48
C ASP A 675 -0.24 -0.12 -19.93
N CYS A 676 -1.26 -0.44 -19.14
CA CYS A 676 -2.61 -0.12 -19.53
C CYS A 676 -3.11 1.27 -19.11
N SER A 677 -2.75 2.33 -19.85
CA SER A 677 -3.04 3.73 -19.46
C SER A 677 -4.43 3.92 -18.84
N SER A 678 -5.49 3.30 -19.37
CA SER A 678 -6.88 3.44 -18.88
C SER A 678 -7.19 2.76 -17.53
N ASN A 679 -6.22 2.11 -16.88
CA ASN A 679 -6.38 1.34 -15.64
C ASN A 679 -7.41 0.20 -15.74
N HIS A 680 -7.44 -0.47 -16.89
CA HIS A 680 -8.26 -1.66 -17.06
C HIS A 680 -7.57 -2.88 -16.48
N VAL A 681 -8.36 -3.74 -15.84
CA VAL A 681 -7.91 -5.07 -15.41
C VAL A 681 -7.99 -6.08 -16.55
N ALA A 682 -7.05 -7.01 -16.58
CA ALA A 682 -7.03 -8.08 -17.56
C ALA A 682 -8.26 -9.00 -17.43
N ALA A 683 -8.70 -9.59 -18.54
CA ALA A 683 -9.96 -10.32 -18.61
C ALA A 683 -10.02 -11.55 -17.69
N ASP A 684 -8.88 -12.16 -17.35
CA ASP A 684 -8.79 -13.23 -16.35
C ASP A 684 -9.05 -12.72 -14.93
N LEU A 685 -8.66 -11.48 -14.61
CA LEU A 685 -9.00 -10.84 -13.34
C LEU A 685 -10.48 -10.42 -13.30
N VAL A 686 -11.03 -9.91 -14.42
CA VAL A 686 -12.48 -9.65 -14.56
C VAL A 686 -13.30 -10.93 -14.33
N GLU A 687 -12.80 -12.10 -14.77
CA GLU A 687 -13.45 -13.37 -14.47
C GLU A 687 -13.49 -13.66 -12.97
N VAL A 688 -12.38 -13.48 -12.26
CA VAL A 688 -12.33 -13.66 -10.80
C VAL A 688 -13.29 -12.69 -10.10
N GLU A 689 -13.30 -11.43 -10.50
CA GLU A 689 -14.23 -10.42 -9.98
C GLU A 689 -15.69 -10.83 -10.18
N ASN A 690 -16.05 -11.26 -11.40
CA ASN A 690 -17.40 -11.72 -11.71
C ASN A 690 -17.77 -12.94 -10.88
N GLN A 691 -16.88 -13.92 -10.75
CA GLN A 691 -17.14 -15.11 -9.95
C GLN A 691 -17.40 -14.76 -8.47
N ILE A 692 -16.67 -13.79 -7.90
CA ILE A 692 -16.92 -13.27 -6.54
C ILE A 692 -18.33 -12.64 -6.47
N PHE A 693 -18.67 -11.77 -7.41
CA PHE A 693 -19.99 -11.14 -7.49
C PHE A 693 -21.14 -12.16 -7.63
N MET A 694 -20.97 -13.13 -8.52
CA MET A 694 -21.93 -14.22 -8.75
C MET A 694 -22.15 -15.03 -7.47
N ASN A 695 -21.08 -15.37 -6.75
CA ASN A 695 -21.18 -16.06 -5.47
C ASN A 695 -21.89 -15.20 -4.41
N ALA A 696 -21.60 -13.91 -4.33
CA ALA A 696 -22.24 -13.01 -3.37
C ALA A 696 -23.77 -12.92 -3.55
N LEU A 697 -24.24 -13.01 -4.80
CA LEU A 697 -25.67 -13.04 -5.13
C LEU A 697 -26.32 -14.42 -4.94
N CYS A 698 -25.57 -15.50 -5.19
CA CYS A 698 -26.13 -16.84 -5.33
C CYS A 698 -25.95 -17.76 -4.12
N ASN A 699 -24.92 -17.57 -3.30
CA ASN A 699 -24.66 -18.43 -2.13
C ASN A 699 -25.49 -18.07 -0.89
N LYS A 700 -26.23 -16.96 -0.93
CA LYS A 700 -27.12 -16.53 0.16
C LYS A 700 -28.34 -17.40 0.35
#